data_AF-S2W045-F1
#
_entry.id   AF-S2W045-F1
#
_cell.length_a   1.000
_cell.length_b   1.000
_cell.length_c   1.000
_cell.angle_alpha   90.00
_cell.angle_beta   90.00
_cell.angle_gamma   90.00
#
_symmetry.space_group_name_H-M   'P 1'
#
loop_
_entity.id
_entity.type
_entity.pdbx_description
1 polymer ?
#
loop_
_entity_poly.entity_id
_entity_poly.type
_entity_poly.pdbx_seq_one_letter_code
_entity_poly.pdbx_strand_id
1 'polypeptide(L)'
;MNNISSDHETRGISHSATSANDAHRGEIMSRVGRYGVTSGYVNTKGDWIKTPTETLDLVASRFDTSVPLDNENGPLVCSPGRYHPELYGTLILENGHHYRAEGLVDMPGYHILYNDAGVRRFVICTPEKIQTPQRSWGWQIQLYSARSRSSWGIGDFRDLALICRIAAMQGASCVQVSPVHAIGPTEHPQASPYSPASRIFLNVLHIAPGDVLGAEHVDLTDLAEAGCKLNKERMIDRAAVWKLKREALLRIWKAVRNDPNIERDAWFEQWGKKLSDFSTWSAIAEKYGTDWRKWPKEYQNISSDAVAEFVNENSDLIDFHSWMQWVAHVQYAAACREGVDVIADLAVGSDSASQDAWINQDILEFDFEIGAPPDSHNIEGQRWGLPPFNPQKLAEVDFKPFIDMVRATLRDAGAMRIDHVMQLWRLYWVPVSGSAADGVYIHYPVDAMLAIIRLECYRQNSWVVGEDMGTVAGGVRETMEEIGMLGNRSAMRTPVREFPTLGVGTSSTHDQVTVAGLATGFDVSELKRIGKSADWAQVESTRQVLCEMAHVDPTKPLNQITRDDIQSMIIERYRMLRDAPSRVVLLNLDDAASVKERPNMPGTIDQYPNWRIALPRPVDDIMTSSLADELVSVIEQGRKLDK
;
A
#
# COMPACT_ATOMS: atom_id res chain seq x y z
N MET A 1 -21.06 27.13 77.36
CA MET A 1 -22.04 26.06 77.66
C MET A 1 -22.85 25.79 76.41
N ASN A 2 -23.00 24.50 76.10
CA ASN A 2 -23.88 23.85 75.13
C ASN A 2 -23.37 23.61 73.69
N ASN A 3 -23.12 22.31 73.48
CA ASN A 3 -22.92 21.51 72.27
C ASN A 3 -24.07 21.57 71.26
N ILE A 4 -23.81 20.96 70.08
CA ILE A 4 -24.66 20.26 69.07
C ILE A 4 -24.23 20.79 67.68
N SER A 5 -23.92 20.03 66.63
CA SER A 5 -23.84 18.60 66.34
C SER A 5 -22.92 18.44 65.12
N SER A 6 -22.24 17.31 65.03
CA SER A 6 -21.65 16.76 63.82
C SER A 6 -22.70 16.56 62.73
N ASP A 7 -22.35 16.87 61.48
CA ASP A 7 -22.82 16.12 60.32
C ASP A 7 -21.65 15.89 59.36
N HIS A 8 -21.25 14.62 59.30
CA HIS A 8 -20.40 14.02 58.31
C HIS A 8 -21.31 13.66 57.13
N GLU A 9 -21.16 14.29 55.97
CA GLU A 9 -21.70 13.71 54.72
C GLU A 9 -20.78 13.98 53.52
N THR A 10 -20.27 12.86 52.99
CA THR A 10 -20.03 12.55 51.58
C THR A 10 -18.94 13.31 50.79
N ARG A 11 -17.68 13.04 51.13
CA ARG A 11 -16.65 12.76 50.10
C ARG A 11 -16.81 11.29 49.66
N GLY A 12 -17.67 11.04 48.67
CA GLY A 12 -18.00 9.67 48.25
C GLY A 12 -18.31 9.47 46.77
N ILE A 13 -17.90 10.39 45.87
CA ILE A 13 -18.33 10.35 44.46
C ILE A 13 -17.18 10.06 43.47
N SER A 14 -15.90 10.14 43.84
CA SER A 14 -14.79 9.93 42.88
C SER A 14 -14.14 8.53 42.87
N HIS A 15 -14.40 7.68 43.87
CA HIS A 15 -13.85 6.31 43.91
C HIS A 15 -14.81 5.25 43.35
N SER A 16 -16.13 5.44 43.45
CA SER A 16 -17.13 4.50 42.94
C SER A 16 -17.32 4.56 41.42
N ALA A 17 -17.21 5.75 40.82
CA ALA A 17 -17.32 5.92 39.36
C ALA A 17 -16.12 5.32 38.63
N THR A 18 -14.91 5.47 39.19
CA THR A 18 -13.68 4.89 38.64
C THR A 18 -13.70 3.36 38.75
N SER A 19 -14.17 2.80 39.87
CA SER A 19 -14.29 1.35 40.02
C SER A 19 -15.38 0.73 39.14
N ALA A 20 -16.51 1.43 38.93
CA ALA A 20 -17.56 0.99 38.02
C ALA A 20 -17.10 1.00 36.55
N ASN A 21 -16.38 2.05 36.12
CA ASN A 21 -15.82 2.12 34.77
C ASN A 21 -14.75 1.05 34.52
N ASP A 22 -13.89 0.78 35.51
CA ASP A 22 -12.90 -0.30 35.40
C ASP A 22 -13.55 -1.70 35.40
N ALA A 23 -14.64 -1.89 36.15
CA ALA A 23 -15.43 -3.13 36.10
C ALA A 23 -16.09 -3.34 34.74
N HIS A 24 -16.76 -2.31 34.20
CA HIS A 24 -17.36 -2.33 32.85
C HIS A 24 -16.31 -2.63 31.78
N ARG A 25 -15.16 -1.97 31.85
CA ARG A 25 -14.02 -2.25 30.97
C ARG A 25 -13.57 -3.72 31.06
N GLY A 26 -13.45 -4.24 32.27
CA GLY A 26 -13.09 -5.64 32.51
C GLY A 26 -14.07 -6.60 31.85
N GLU A 27 -15.37 -6.31 31.96
CA GLU A 27 -16.43 -7.07 31.30
C GLU A 27 -16.29 -7.05 29.77
N ILE A 28 -16.12 -5.87 29.16
CA ILE A 28 -15.90 -5.75 27.71
C ILE A 28 -14.69 -6.60 27.29
N MET A 29 -13.55 -6.42 27.96
CA MET A 29 -12.32 -7.12 27.61
C MET A 29 -12.42 -8.64 27.80
N SER A 30 -13.17 -9.11 28.79
CA SER A 30 -13.44 -10.55 28.96
C SER A 30 -14.18 -11.15 27.76
N ARG A 31 -14.98 -10.34 27.07
CA ARG A 31 -15.82 -10.75 25.95
C ARG A 31 -15.08 -10.66 24.62
N VAL A 32 -14.31 -9.58 24.40
CA VAL A 32 -13.70 -9.29 23.09
C VAL A 32 -12.18 -9.42 23.02
N GLY A 33 -11.48 -9.47 24.15
CA GLY A 33 -10.01 -9.56 24.17
C GLY A 33 -9.47 -10.79 23.45
N ARG A 34 -10.21 -11.91 23.49
CA ARG A 34 -9.87 -13.14 22.76
C ARG A 34 -9.90 -12.99 21.23
N TYR A 35 -10.64 -12.02 20.69
CA TYR A 35 -10.70 -11.73 19.24
C TYR A 35 -9.63 -10.71 18.80
N GLY A 36 -8.62 -10.46 19.63
CA GLY A 36 -7.49 -9.60 19.30
C GLY A 36 -7.65 -8.12 19.68
N VAL A 37 -8.77 -7.73 20.30
CA VAL A 37 -8.99 -6.36 20.79
C VAL A 37 -8.03 -6.08 21.97
N THR A 38 -7.30 -4.97 21.90
CA THR A 38 -6.37 -4.56 22.97
C THR A 38 -7.02 -3.61 23.97
N SER A 39 -6.57 -3.67 25.22
CA SER A 39 -7.00 -2.73 26.28
C SER A 39 -6.12 -1.47 26.33
N GLY A 40 -5.19 -1.31 25.41
CA GLY A 40 -4.21 -0.24 25.42
C GLY A 40 -2.95 -0.62 24.65
N TYR A 41 -1.99 0.28 24.62
CA TYR A 41 -0.75 0.10 23.88
C TYR A 41 0.40 0.90 24.49
N VAL A 42 1.63 0.50 24.15
CA VAL A 42 2.83 1.28 24.49
C VAL A 42 3.11 2.26 23.35
N ASN A 43 3.20 3.56 23.65
CA ASN A 43 3.53 4.59 22.67
C ASN A 43 5.05 4.61 22.35
N THR A 44 5.48 5.46 21.42
CA THR A 44 6.91 5.56 21.05
C THR A 44 7.83 6.10 22.15
N LYS A 45 7.28 6.64 23.24
CA LYS A 45 8.01 7.10 24.43
C LYS A 45 8.13 6.01 25.50
N GLY A 46 7.50 4.85 25.30
CA GLY A 46 7.47 3.76 26.28
C GLY A 46 6.33 3.87 27.29
N ASP A 47 5.43 4.84 27.16
CA ASP A 47 4.30 5.01 28.06
C ASP A 47 3.14 4.09 27.67
N TRP A 48 2.49 3.49 28.67
CA TRP A 48 1.25 2.74 28.46
C TRP A 48 0.05 3.70 28.31
N ILE A 49 -0.63 3.63 27.17
CA ILE A 49 -1.83 4.38 26.84
C ILE A 49 -3.04 3.46 26.94
N LYS A 50 -4.00 3.83 27.78
CA LYS A 50 -5.26 3.10 27.94
C LYS A 50 -6.22 3.48 26.81
N THR A 51 -6.74 2.50 26.08
CA THR A 51 -7.81 2.72 25.09
C THR A 51 -9.07 3.26 25.77
N PRO A 52 -9.75 4.29 25.25
CA PRO A 52 -11.00 4.78 25.84
C PRO A 52 -12.05 3.67 26.01
N THR A 53 -12.80 3.67 27.12
CA THR A 53 -13.86 2.66 27.34
C THR A 53 -14.96 2.75 26.28
N GLU A 54 -15.32 3.97 25.86
CA GLU A 54 -16.31 4.20 24.78
C GLU A 54 -15.87 3.59 23.44
N THR A 55 -14.58 3.67 23.11
CA THR A 55 -14.01 3.00 21.94
C THR A 55 -14.12 1.48 22.06
N LEU A 56 -13.86 0.91 23.25
CA LEU A 56 -14.01 -0.52 23.47
C LEU A 56 -15.46 -0.98 23.34
N ASP A 57 -16.42 -0.20 23.83
CA ASP A 57 -17.86 -0.48 23.67
C ASP A 57 -18.25 -0.52 22.19
N LEU A 58 -17.80 0.49 21.43
CA LEU A 58 -18.06 0.55 19.99
C LEU A 58 -17.45 -0.65 19.27
N VAL A 59 -16.19 -1.00 19.54
CA VAL A 59 -15.53 -2.19 18.96
C VAL A 59 -16.26 -3.46 19.35
N ALA A 60 -16.69 -3.59 20.60
CA ALA A 60 -17.27 -4.83 21.09
C ALA A 60 -18.59 -5.18 20.39
N SER A 61 -19.32 -4.18 19.87
CA SER A 61 -20.52 -4.38 19.06
C SER A 61 -20.25 -4.95 17.66
N ARG A 62 -18.98 -5.02 17.22
CA ARG A 62 -18.58 -5.46 15.87
C ARG A 62 -18.06 -6.89 15.80
N PHE A 63 -17.92 -7.55 16.94
CA PHE A 63 -17.47 -8.93 17.03
C PHE A 63 -18.64 -9.83 17.46
N ASP A 64 -18.83 -10.94 16.75
CA ASP A 64 -19.77 -11.96 17.18
C ASP A 64 -19.12 -12.81 18.26
N THR A 65 -19.49 -12.51 19.50
CA THR A 65 -18.93 -13.17 20.68
C THR A 65 -19.56 -14.54 20.95
N SER A 66 -20.58 -14.94 20.17
CA SER A 66 -21.18 -16.27 20.24
C SER A 66 -20.34 -17.33 19.52
N VAL A 67 -19.55 -16.93 18.52
CA VAL A 67 -18.67 -17.83 17.75
C VAL A 67 -17.44 -18.18 18.59
N PRO A 68 -17.22 -19.46 18.95
CA PRO A 68 -16.01 -19.88 19.65
C PRO A 68 -14.76 -19.64 18.79
N LEU A 69 -13.70 -19.16 19.43
CA LEU A 69 -12.38 -18.95 18.83
C LEU A 69 -11.46 -20.16 18.99
N ASP A 70 -11.98 -21.31 19.42
CA ASP A 70 -11.16 -22.48 19.64
C ASP A 70 -10.33 -22.79 18.38
N ASN A 71 -9.05 -23.10 18.59
CA ASN A 71 -8.09 -23.36 17.50
C ASN A 71 -8.59 -24.43 16.51
N GLU A 72 -9.59 -25.24 16.90
CA GLU A 72 -10.25 -26.23 16.06
C GLU A 72 -11.03 -25.64 14.88
N ASN A 73 -11.44 -24.37 14.92
CA ASN A 73 -12.26 -23.74 13.87
C ASN A 73 -11.51 -22.72 12.98
N GLY A 74 -10.31 -22.28 13.39
CA GLY A 74 -9.51 -21.32 12.62
C GLY A 74 -8.87 -21.89 11.35
N PRO A 75 -8.16 -21.09 10.53
CA PRO A 75 -7.34 -21.62 9.46
C PRO A 75 -6.20 -22.49 10.00
N LEU A 76 -5.84 -23.55 9.27
CA LEU A 76 -4.71 -24.42 9.57
C LEU A 76 -3.56 -24.10 8.61
N VAL A 77 -2.43 -23.68 9.15
CA VAL A 77 -1.22 -23.39 8.38
C VAL A 77 -0.27 -24.57 8.49
N CYS A 78 0.16 -25.11 7.36
CA CYS A 78 1.10 -26.24 7.32
C CYS A 78 2.12 -26.06 6.20
N SER A 79 3.15 -26.92 6.21
CA SER A 79 4.19 -26.94 5.19
C SER A 79 4.19 -28.26 4.43
N PRO A 80 4.47 -28.23 3.11
CA PRO A 80 4.53 -29.43 2.28
C PRO A 80 5.38 -30.53 2.89
N GLY A 81 4.80 -31.72 3.06
CA GLY A 81 5.50 -32.90 3.59
C GLY A 81 5.86 -32.84 5.07
N ARG A 82 5.42 -31.81 5.81
CA ARG A 82 5.66 -31.70 7.26
C ARG A 82 4.43 -32.13 8.05
N TYR A 83 4.65 -32.99 9.04
CA TYR A 83 3.59 -33.47 9.92
C TYR A 83 2.89 -32.33 10.67
N HIS A 84 1.55 -32.32 10.66
CA HIS A 84 0.71 -31.40 11.43
C HIS A 84 -0.33 -32.19 12.25
N PRO A 85 -0.39 -32.01 13.59
CA PRO A 85 -1.24 -32.83 14.47
C PRO A 85 -2.75 -32.64 14.28
N GLU A 86 -3.17 -31.50 13.71
CA GLU A 86 -4.58 -31.21 13.43
C GLU A 86 -5.00 -31.54 11.98
N LEU A 87 -4.10 -32.08 11.15
CA LEU A 87 -4.37 -32.39 9.74
C LEU A 87 -4.86 -33.84 9.58
N TYR A 88 -6.00 -34.16 10.22
CA TYR A 88 -6.62 -35.48 10.18
C TYR A 88 -8.08 -35.40 9.74
N GLY A 89 -8.45 -36.20 8.75
CA GLY A 89 -9.81 -36.22 8.19
C GLY A 89 -9.82 -36.26 6.67
N THR A 90 -10.94 -35.86 6.04
CA THR A 90 -11.05 -35.76 4.58
C THR A 90 -10.49 -34.42 4.11
N LEU A 91 -9.36 -34.44 3.41
CA LEU A 91 -8.77 -33.25 2.79
C LEU A 91 -9.21 -33.15 1.33
N ILE A 92 -9.71 -31.98 0.94
CA ILE A 92 -10.02 -31.60 -0.44
C ILE A 92 -8.96 -30.60 -0.88
N LEU A 93 -8.11 -31.01 -1.81
CA LEU A 93 -7.07 -30.17 -2.40
C LEU A 93 -7.67 -29.08 -3.30
N GLU A 94 -6.88 -28.04 -3.59
CA GLU A 94 -7.31 -26.90 -4.40
C GLU A 94 -7.72 -27.32 -5.82
N ASN A 95 -7.10 -28.38 -6.34
CA ASN A 95 -7.41 -28.96 -7.64
C ASN A 95 -8.65 -29.89 -7.64
N GLY A 96 -9.33 -30.02 -6.50
CA GLY A 96 -10.52 -30.86 -6.32
C GLY A 96 -10.24 -32.32 -5.97
N HIS A 97 -8.98 -32.77 -5.94
CA HIS A 97 -8.65 -34.12 -5.50
C HIS A 97 -8.89 -34.27 -3.98
N HIS A 98 -9.45 -35.40 -3.56
CA HIS A 98 -9.76 -35.67 -2.17
C HIS A 98 -9.08 -36.93 -1.63
N TYR A 99 -8.60 -36.89 -0.40
CA TYR A 99 -8.05 -38.08 0.27
C TYR A 99 -8.17 -37.94 1.78
N ARG A 100 -7.97 -39.05 2.51
CA ARG A 100 -7.91 -39.02 3.97
C ARG A 100 -6.51 -38.57 4.39
N ALA A 101 -6.39 -37.38 4.96
CA ALA A 101 -5.14 -36.87 5.48
C ALA A 101 -4.80 -37.54 6.82
N GLU A 102 -3.54 -37.95 6.96
CA GLU A 102 -2.97 -38.56 8.17
C GLU A 102 -1.79 -37.73 8.68
N GLY A 103 -2.04 -36.44 8.88
CA GLY A 103 -1.06 -35.47 9.36
C GLY A 103 -0.20 -34.84 8.26
N LEU A 104 -0.40 -35.19 6.98
CA LEU A 104 0.45 -34.72 5.88
C LEU A 104 -0.33 -34.19 4.66
N VAL A 105 0.23 -33.15 4.06
CA VAL A 105 -0.12 -32.65 2.73
C VAL A 105 1.16 -32.22 2.02
N ASP A 106 1.35 -32.70 0.79
CA ASP A 106 2.58 -32.43 0.01
C ASP A 106 2.41 -31.30 -1.00
N MET A 107 1.17 -30.94 -1.31
CA MET A 107 0.86 -29.94 -2.34
C MET A 107 0.72 -28.57 -1.68
N PRO A 108 1.54 -27.56 -2.07
CA PRO A 108 1.25 -26.18 -1.71
C PRO A 108 -0.10 -25.74 -2.30
N GLY A 109 -0.91 -25.05 -1.52
CA GLY A 109 -2.20 -24.55 -1.97
C GLY A 109 -3.18 -24.23 -0.86
N TYR A 110 -4.37 -23.82 -1.29
CA TYR A 110 -5.53 -23.58 -0.44
C TYR A 110 -6.44 -24.81 -0.48
N HIS A 111 -6.58 -25.49 0.65
CA HIS A 111 -7.30 -26.75 0.76
C HIS A 111 -8.39 -26.66 1.81
N ILE A 112 -9.30 -27.63 1.81
CA ILE A 112 -10.37 -27.73 2.81
C ILE A 112 -10.24 -29.06 3.53
N LEU A 113 -10.12 -29.02 4.85
CA LEU A 113 -10.16 -30.22 5.69
C LEU A 113 -11.54 -30.35 6.31
N TYR A 114 -12.12 -31.55 6.26
CA TYR A 114 -13.21 -31.97 7.12
C TYR A 114 -12.66 -32.96 8.13
N ASN A 115 -12.60 -32.59 9.41
CA ASN A 115 -12.13 -33.50 10.45
C ASN A 115 -13.12 -34.67 10.65
N ASP A 116 -12.78 -35.64 11.51
CA ASP A 116 -13.64 -36.80 11.76
C ASP A 116 -15.01 -36.46 12.40
N ALA A 117 -15.15 -35.26 12.98
CA ALA A 117 -16.42 -34.72 13.46
C ALA A 117 -17.21 -33.95 12.38
N GLY A 118 -16.67 -33.85 11.16
CA GLY A 118 -17.29 -33.12 10.04
C GLY A 118 -17.07 -31.60 10.06
N VAL A 119 -16.21 -31.09 10.94
CA VAL A 119 -15.89 -29.65 11.02
C VAL A 119 -15.02 -29.24 9.83
N ARG A 120 -15.45 -28.21 9.11
CA ARG A 120 -14.74 -27.62 7.97
C ARG A 120 -13.64 -26.69 8.48
N ARG A 121 -12.43 -26.85 7.94
CA ARG A 121 -11.31 -25.92 8.13
C ARG A 121 -10.66 -25.53 6.82
N PHE A 122 -10.31 -24.25 6.72
CA PHE A 122 -9.44 -23.75 5.67
C PHE A 122 -8.00 -24.15 5.97
N VAL A 123 -7.31 -24.76 5.00
CA VAL A 123 -5.92 -25.20 5.12
C VAL A 123 -5.07 -24.42 4.14
N ILE A 124 -4.00 -23.80 4.63
CA ILE A 124 -3.00 -23.11 3.83
C ILE A 124 -1.71 -23.91 3.90
N CYS A 125 -1.43 -24.69 2.86
CA CYS A 125 -0.16 -25.40 2.73
C CYS A 125 0.83 -24.54 1.95
N THR A 126 1.95 -24.18 2.56
CA THR A 126 2.94 -23.28 1.96
C THR A 126 4.37 -23.62 2.38
N PRO A 127 5.38 -23.38 1.51
CA PRO A 127 6.77 -23.40 1.93
C PRO A 127 7.03 -22.51 3.14
N GLU A 128 8.02 -22.89 3.95
CA GLU A 128 8.32 -22.20 5.21
C GLU A 128 8.86 -20.78 5.00
N LYS A 129 9.57 -20.56 3.88
CA LYS A 129 10.27 -19.31 3.57
C LYS A 129 9.92 -18.77 2.20
N ILE A 130 9.98 -17.45 2.10
CA ILE A 130 9.92 -16.68 0.87
C ILE A 130 11.31 -16.67 0.24
N GLN A 131 11.36 -16.70 -1.09
CA GLN A 131 12.61 -16.51 -1.81
C GLN A 131 13.17 -15.11 -1.55
N THR A 132 14.48 -15.01 -1.37
CA THR A 132 15.17 -13.73 -1.14
C THR A 132 16.01 -13.38 -2.37
N PRO A 133 16.07 -12.09 -2.75
CA PRO A 133 16.90 -11.67 -3.87
C PRO A 133 18.39 -11.75 -3.49
N GLN A 134 19.24 -11.86 -4.51
CA GLN A 134 20.68 -11.66 -4.35
C GLN A 134 20.99 -10.21 -3.98
N ARG A 135 22.23 -9.93 -3.55
CA ARG A 135 22.62 -8.54 -3.27
C ARG A 135 22.50 -7.69 -4.54
N SER A 136 21.92 -6.51 -4.38
CA SER A 136 20.77 -5.99 -5.13
C SER A 136 20.84 -4.46 -5.27
N TRP A 137 20.48 -3.87 -6.41
CA TRP A 137 20.15 -2.45 -6.45
C TRP A 137 19.08 -2.20 -7.51
N GLY A 138 18.37 -1.09 -7.35
CA GLY A 138 17.30 -0.69 -8.25
C GLY A 138 16.96 0.78 -8.17
N TRP A 139 15.92 1.17 -8.91
CA TRP A 139 15.36 2.52 -8.84
C TRP A 139 14.06 2.54 -8.05
N GLN A 140 13.82 3.60 -7.27
CA GLN A 140 12.55 3.91 -6.64
C GLN A 140 11.92 5.13 -7.32
N ILE A 141 10.67 4.98 -7.76
CA ILE A 141 10.01 5.92 -8.67
C ILE A 141 8.55 6.13 -8.26
N GLN A 142 8.07 7.37 -8.39
CA GLN A 142 6.65 7.69 -8.38
C GLN A 142 6.16 7.70 -9.83
N LEU A 143 5.46 6.65 -10.30
CA LEU A 143 5.21 6.49 -11.74
C LEU A 143 4.45 7.69 -12.33
N TYR A 144 3.48 8.23 -11.61
CA TYR A 144 2.72 9.40 -12.06
C TYR A 144 3.60 10.62 -12.37
N SER A 145 4.75 10.77 -11.70
CA SER A 145 5.65 11.93 -11.86
C SER A 145 6.67 11.73 -12.99
N ALA A 146 6.94 10.48 -13.38
CA ALA A 146 8.00 10.07 -14.29
C ALA A 146 7.54 10.05 -15.76
N ARG A 147 7.41 11.24 -16.35
CA ARG A 147 6.94 11.44 -17.73
C ARG A 147 8.09 11.31 -18.73
N SER A 148 7.89 10.64 -19.85
CA SER A 148 8.70 10.84 -21.06
C SER A 148 8.21 12.06 -21.87
N ARG A 149 8.82 12.32 -23.03
CA ARG A 149 8.36 13.36 -23.95
C ARG A 149 6.98 13.06 -24.56
N SER A 150 6.62 11.79 -24.67
CA SER A 150 5.39 11.31 -25.29
C SER A 150 4.24 11.10 -24.31
N SER A 151 4.48 11.22 -23.01
CA SER A 151 3.44 11.07 -21.98
C SER A 151 2.34 12.11 -22.15
N TRP A 152 1.12 11.77 -21.76
CA TRP A 152 0.01 12.73 -21.76
C TRP A 152 -0.16 13.31 -20.37
N GLY A 153 0.72 14.22 -19.96
CA GLY A 153 0.65 14.97 -18.69
C GLY A 153 0.98 14.19 -17.41
N ILE A 154 0.97 12.85 -17.46
CA ILE A 154 1.25 11.92 -16.35
C ILE A 154 2.10 10.75 -16.87
N GLY A 155 3.00 10.21 -16.04
CA GLY A 155 3.74 9.01 -16.41
C GLY A 155 2.81 7.81 -16.58
N ASP A 156 3.04 6.98 -17.59
CA ASP A 156 2.19 5.87 -18.01
C ASP A 156 2.95 4.53 -18.11
N PHE A 157 2.28 3.43 -18.46
CA PHE A 157 2.90 2.10 -18.52
C PHE A 157 3.92 1.96 -19.65
N ARG A 158 3.84 2.78 -20.71
CA ARG A 158 4.93 2.88 -21.70
C ARG A 158 6.15 3.54 -21.07
N ASP A 159 5.96 4.56 -20.25
CA ASP A 159 7.06 5.17 -19.48
C ASP A 159 7.67 4.17 -18.50
N LEU A 160 6.86 3.35 -17.82
CA LEU A 160 7.35 2.26 -16.96
C LEU A 160 8.20 1.26 -17.76
N ALA A 161 7.75 0.84 -18.94
CA ALA A 161 8.53 -0.06 -19.80
C ALA A 161 9.88 0.57 -20.20
N LEU A 162 9.89 1.87 -20.54
CA LEU A 162 11.12 2.61 -20.84
C LEU A 162 12.07 2.66 -19.64
N ILE A 163 11.55 2.98 -18.46
CA ILE A 163 12.29 3.02 -17.19
C ILE A 163 12.93 1.66 -16.92
N CYS A 164 12.16 0.57 -17.02
CA CYS A 164 12.66 -0.78 -16.79
C CYS A 164 13.77 -1.16 -17.78
N ARG A 165 13.64 -0.83 -19.07
CA ARG A 165 14.72 -1.04 -20.05
C ARG A 165 15.98 -0.26 -19.71
N ILE A 166 15.86 1.02 -19.33
CA ILE A 166 17.02 1.84 -18.95
C ILE A 166 17.68 1.26 -17.69
N ALA A 167 16.88 0.88 -16.69
CA ALA A 167 17.36 0.26 -15.45
C ALA A 167 18.12 -1.05 -15.75
N ALA A 168 17.58 -1.91 -16.60
CA ALA A 168 18.23 -3.16 -17.04
C ALA A 168 19.59 -2.87 -17.70
N MET A 169 19.67 -1.90 -18.61
CA MET A 169 20.92 -1.50 -19.28
C MET A 169 21.96 -0.94 -18.30
N GLN A 170 21.52 -0.34 -17.19
CA GLN A 170 22.40 0.15 -16.12
C GLN A 170 22.88 -0.96 -15.17
N GLY A 171 22.33 -2.17 -15.26
CA GLY A 171 22.63 -3.28 -14.35
C GLY A 171 21.80 -3.30 -13.06
N ALA A 172 20.74 -2.49 -12.99
CA ALA A 172 19.75 -2.60 -11.92
C ALA A 172 19.05 -3.96 -12.00
N SER A 173 18.65 -4.50 -10.86
CA SER A 173 17.87 -5.75 -10.81
C SER A 173 16.37 -5.49 -10.62
N CYS A 174 16.00 -4.29 -10.17
CA CYS A 174 14.61 -3.99 -9.83
C CYS A 174 14.24 -2.51 -10.02
N VAL A 175 12.94 -2.26 -10.11
CA VAL A 175 12.33 -0.91 -10.11
C VAL A 175 11.11 -0.94 -9.18
N GLN A 176 11.15 -0.17 -8.10
CA GLN A 176 9.99 0.05 -7.24
C GLN A 176 9.16 1.22 -7.75
N VAL A 177 7.86 0.99 -7.91
CA VAL A 177 6.89 2.04 -8.29
C VAL A 177 5.95 2.34 -7.13
N SER A 178 5.47 3.58 -7.06
CA SER A 178 4.27 3.91 -6.26
C SER A 178 3.10 2.99 -6.61
N PRO A 179 2.13 2.80 -5.71
CA PRO A 179 0.97 1.98 -6.02
C PRO A 179 0.27 2.43 -7.31
N VAL A 180 -0.06 1.47 -8.17
CA VAL A 180 -0.78 1.69 -9.43
C VAL A 180 -2.21 1.13 -9.38
N HIS A 181 -2.76 1.02 -8.16
CA HIS A 181 -4.12 0.57 -7.88
C HIS A 181 -5.17 1.43 -8.57
N ALA A 182 -6.28 0.82 -8.97
CA ALA A 182 -7.39 1.49 -9.61
C ALA A 182 -7.92 2.64 -8.77
N ILE A 183 -8.25 3.76 -9.43
CA ILE A 183 -8.96 4.89 -8.85
C ILE A 183 -10.33 5.04 -9.53
N GLY A 184 -11.23 5.81 -8.92
CA GLY A 184 -12.55 6.06 -9.50
C GLY A 184 -12.47 6.82 -10.84
N PRO A 185 -13.28 6.45 -11.86
CA PRO A 185 -13.26 7.06 -13.18
C PRO A 185 -14.02 8.40 -13.23
N THR A 186 -13.76 9.31 -12.30
CA THR A 186 -14.49 10.59 -12.17
C THR A 186 -13.78 11.74 -12.91
N GLU A 187 -14.49 12.86 -13.11
CA GLU A 187 -13.92 14.07 -13.71
C GLU A 187 -12.72 14.63 -12.92
N HIS A 188 -12.64 14.33 -11.62
CA HIS A 188 -11.55 14.72 -10.73
C HIS A 188 -10.94 13.47 -10.07
N PRO A 189 -10.07 12.74 -10.79
CA PRO A 189 -9.49 11.51 -10.25
C PRO A 189 -8.65 11.79 -9.00
N GLN A 190 -8.76 10.90 -8.00
CA GLN A 190 -7.98 10.95 -6.77
C GLN A 190 -6.47 10.96 -7.09
N ALA A 191 -5.73 11.81 -6.38
CA ALA A 191 -4.28 11.95 -6.55
C ALA A 191 -3.50 10.91 -5.74
N SER A 192 -3.97 10.58 -4.53
CA SER A 192 -3.28 9.64 -3.64
C SER A 192 -3.33 8.21 -4.15
N PRO A 193 -2.18 7.56 -4.41
CA PRO A 193 -2.13 6.14 -4.75
C PRO A 193 -2.44 5.22 -3.54
N TYR A 194 -2.51 5.79 -2.33
CA TYR A 194 -2.81 5.09 -1.07
C TYR A 194 -4.29 5.19 -0.66
N SER A 195 -5.13 5.81 -1.49
CA SER A 195 -6.59 5.84 -1.32
C SER A 195 -7.30 5.29 -2.57
N PRO A 196 -7.00 4.05 -2.98
CA PRO A 196 -7.52 3.49 -4.22
C PRO A 196 -9.02 3.15 -4.15
N ALA A 197 -9.64 3.06 -5.33
CA ALA A 197 -10.96 2.48 -5.52
C ALA A 197 -10.94 0.94 -5.52
N SER A 198 -9.83 0.32 -5.95
CA SER A 198 -9.63 -1.12 -5.80
C SER A 198 -8.15 -1.48 -5.77
N ARG A 199 -7.76 -2.42 -4.91
CA ARG A 199 -6.39 -2.94 -4.81
C ARG A 199 -6.12 -4.17 -5.69
N ILE A 200 -7.11 -4.64 -6.45
CA ILE A 200 -6.94 -5.78 -7.37
C ILE A 200 -6.97 -5.39 -8.84
N PHE A 201 -7.30 -4.12 -9.13
CA PHE A 201 -7.37 -3.55 -10.47
C PHE A 201 -6.38 -2.38 -10.62
N LEU A 202 -6.13 -1.95 -11.85
CA LEU A 202 -5.09 -0.97 -12.19
C LEU A 202 -5.66 0.42 -12.46
N ASN A 203 -4.83 1.44 -12.20
CA ASN A 203 -5.14 2.83 -12.49
C ASN A 203 -5.10 3.10 -14.01
N VAL A 204 -6.27 3.28 -14.61
CA VAL A 204 -6.41 3.52 -16.05
C VAL A 204 -5.78 4.84 -16.52
N LEU A 205 -5.44 5.77 -15.61
CA LEU A 205 -4.64 6.96 -15.96
C LEU A 205 -3.25 6.60 -16.46
N HIS A 206 -2.73 5.43 -16.11
CA HIS A 206 -1.43 4.94 -16.58
C HIS A 206 -1.52 4.21 -17.93
N ILE A 207 -2.68 4.11 -18.58
CA ILE A 207 -2.74 3.61 -19.96
C ILE A 207 -2.10 4.65 -20.89
N ALA A 208 -1.21 4.20 -21.78
CA ALA A 208 -0.71 4.99 -22.90
C ALA A 208 -1.63 4.76 -24.11
N PRO A 209 -2.51 5.72 -24.50
CA PRO A 209 -3.53 5.47 -25.53
C PRO A 209 -2.96 5.11 -26.91
N GLY A 210 -1.79 5.66 -27.25
CA GLY A 210 -1.12 5.37 -28.53
C GLY A 210 -0.54 3.97 -28.65
N ASP A 211 -0.43 3.23 -27.53
CA ASP A 211 0.13 1.88 -27.46
C ASP A 211 -0.98 0.85 -27.20
N VAL A 212 -2.25 1.25 -27.31
CA VAL A 212 -3.40 0.33 -27.17
C VAL A 212 -3.60 -0.42 -28.48
N LEU A 213 -3.83 -1.73 -28.41
CA LEU A 213 -4.16 -2.54 -29.59
C LEU A 213 -5.39 -1.99 -30.30
N GLY A 214 -5.25 -1.66 -31.59
CA GLY A 214 -6.27 -1.02 -32.42
C GLY A 214 -6.27 0.51 -32.39
N ALA A 215 -5.32 1.15 -31.69
CA ALA A 215 -5.12 2.59 -31.77
C ALA A 215 -4.78 3.06 -33.19
N GLU A 216 -4.17 2.21 -34.01
CA GLU A 216 -3.87 2.45 -35.42
C GLU A 216 -5.12 2.58 -36.31
N HIS A 217 -6.30 2.19 -35.82
CA HIS A 217 -7.57 2.30 -36.56
C HIS A 217 -8.26 3.65 -36.40
N VAL A 218 -7.75 4.53 -35.54
CA VAL A 218 -8.35 5.83 -35.23
C VAL A 218 -7.32 6.95 -35.26
N ASP A 219 -7.75 8.15 -35.65
CA ASP A 219 -6.91 9.33 -35.53
C ASP A 219 -6.95 9.87 -34.08
N LEU A 220 -5.78 9.84 -33.43
CA LEU A 220 -5.56 10.36 -32.09
C LEU A 220 -4.59 11.56 -32.10
N THR A 221 -4.18 12.08 -33.26
CA THR A 221 -3.17 13.14 -33.35
C THR A 221 -3.58 14.39 -32.58
N ASP A 222 -4.85 14.80 -32.65
CA ASP A 222 -5.40 15.94 -31.90
C ASP A 222 -5.25 15.77 -30.38
N LEU A 223 -5.60 14.58 -29.87
CA LEU A 223 -5.52 14.24 -28.45
C LEU A 223 -4.08 14.05 -27.99
N ALA A 224 -3.23 13.46 -28.82
CA ALA A 224 -1.81 13.27 -28.54
C ALA A 224 -1.07 14.61 -28.43
N GLU A 225 -1.30 15.53 -29.35
CA GLU A 225 -0.74 16.88 -29.27
C GLU A 225 -1.22 17.63 -28.02
N ALA A 226 -2.52 17.54 -27.69
CA ALA A 226 -3.07 18.13 -26.48
C ALA A 226 -2.48 17.50 -25.20
N GLY A 227 -2.35 16.18 -25.17
CA GLY A 227 -1.80 15.42 -24.04
C GLY A 227 -0.33 15.76 -23.80
N CYS A 228 0.49 15.74 -24.85
CA CYS A 228 1.91 16.11 -24.75
C CYS A 228 2.11 17.57 -24.29
N LYS A 229 1.20 18.49 -24.64
CA LYS A 229 1.25 19.89 -24.16
C LYS A 229 1.11 19.99 -22.64
N LEU A 230 0.43 19.04 -21.99
CA LEU A 230 0.33 19.00 -20.52
C LEU A 230 1.68 18.75 -19.82
N ASN A 231 2.69 18.23 -20.53
CA ASN A 231 4.02 18.01 -19.97
C ASN A 231 4.77 19.32 -19.67
N LYS A 232 4.32 20.47 -20.20
CA LYS A 232 4.95 21.78 -20.00
C LYS A 232 4.90 22.24 -18.54
N GLU A 233 3.85 21.87 -17.82
CA GLU A 233 3.69 22.19 -16.41
C GLU A 233 4.14 21.01 -15.54
N ARG A 234 4.75 21.29 -14.39
CA ARG A 234 5.08 20.25 -13.40
C ARG A 234 3.89 19.85 -12.55
N MET A 235 2.92 20.74 -12.35
CA MET A 235 1.69 20.41 -11.62
C MET A 235 0.80 19.54 -12.51
N ILE A 236 0.56 18.30 -12.09
CA ILE A 236 -0.21 17.32 -12.86
C ILE A 236 -1.69 17.64 -12.76
N ASP A 237 -2.30 17.97 -13.90
CA ASP A 237 -3.75 18.14 -14.05
C ASP A 237 -4.40 16.81 -14.46
N ARG A 238 -4.76 16.00 -13.44
CA ARG A 238 -5.40 14.68 -13.66
C ARG A 238 -6.76 14.77 -14.36
N ALA A 239 -7.50 15.87 -14.18
CA ALA A 239 -8.79 16.07 -14.83
C ALA A 239 -8.60 16.26 -16.35
N ALA A 240 -7.66 17.12 -16.75
CA ALA A 240 -7.31 17.30 -18.16
C ALA A 240 -6.74 16.02 -18.77
N VAL A 241 -5.87 15.31 -18.06
CA VAL A 241 -5.33 14.02 -18.50
C VAL A 241 -6.45 13.00 -18.70
N TRP A 242 -7.34 12.83 -17.72
CA TRP A 242 -8.43 11.86 -17.81
C TRP A 242 -9.36 12.17 -18.97
N LYS A 243 -9.74 13.44 -19.15
CA LYS A 243 -10.58 13.88 -20.26
C LYS A 243 -10.00 13.47 -21.63
N LEU A 244 -8.70 13.70 -21.84
CA LEU A 244 -8.03 13.35 -23.10
C LEU A 244 -7.90 11.83 -23.28
N LYS A 245 -7.44 11.12 -22.25
CA LYS A 245 -7.24 9.67 -22.31
C LYS A 245 -8.58 8.93 -22.47
N ARG A 246 -9.62 9.31 -21.74
CA ARG A 246 -10.96 8.71 -21.85
C ARG A 246 -11.54 8.88 -23.24
N GLU A 247 -11.42 10.07 -23.84
CA GLU A 247 -11.86 10.30 -25.23
C GLU A 247 -11.08 9.42 -26.22
N ALA A 248 -9.75 9.33 -26.10
CA ALA A 248 -8.94 8.45 -26.95
C ALA A 248 -9.37 6.98 -26.81
N LEU A 249 -9.51 6.51 -25.58
CA LEU A 249 -9.93 5.15 -25.25
C LEU A 249 -11.34 4.84 -25.78
N LEU A 250 -12.26 5.80 -25.74
CA LEU A 250 -13.59 5.64 -26.35
C LEU A 250 -13.55 5.55 -27.87
N ARG A 251 -12.69 6.33 -28.54
CA ARG A 251 -12.49 6.21 -30.00
C ARG A 251 -11.96 4.83 -30.36
N ILE A 252 -10.96 4.35 -29.63
CA ILE A 252 -10.38 3.01 -29.83
C ILE A 252 -11.43 1.93 -29.57
N TRP A 253 -12.12 1.98 -28.43
CA TRP A 253 -13.17 1.03 -28.06
C TRP A 253 -14.23 0.91 -29.16
N LYS A 254 -14.72 2.02 -29.71
CA LYS A 254 -15.69 2.01 -30.81
C LYS A 254 -15.17 1.31 -32.06
N ALA A 255 -13.87 1.40 -32.33
CA ALA A 255 -13.25 0.73 -33.46
C ALA A 255 -13.07 -0.78 -33.22
N VAL A 256 -12.74 -1.21 -32.00
CA VAL A 256 -12.30 -2.59 -31.71
C VAL A 256 -13.31 -3.47 -30.97
N ARG A 257 -14.39 -2.91 -30.41
CA ARG A 257 -15.29 -3.66 -29.49
C ARG A 257 -15.94 -4.90 -30.09
N ASN A 258 -16.12 -4.91 -31.41
CA ASN A 258 -16.72 -6.03 -32.14
C ASN A 258 -15.67 -7.00 -32.71
N ASP A 259 -14.39 -6.69 -32.57
CA ASP A 259 -13.32 -7.54 -33.06
C ASP A 259 -13.16 -8.75 -32.12
N PRO A 260 -12.97 -9.97 -32.68
CA PRO A 260 -12.68 -11.14 -31.88
C PRO A 260 -11.30 -11.00 -31.23
N ASN A 261 -11.23 -11.21 -29.91
CA ASN A 261 -9.97 -11.15 -29.17
C ASN A 261 -9.92 -12.23 -28.09
N ILE A 262 -9.29 -13.35 -28.42
CA ILE A 262 -9.22 -14.54 -27.55
C ILE A 262 -8.50 -14.23 -26.23
N GLU A 263 -7.47 -13.39 -26.24
CA GLU A 263 -6.71 -13.05 -25.02
C GLU A 263 -7.54 -12.19 -24.07
N ARG A 264 -8.29 -11.23 -24.61
CA ARG A 264 -9.26 -10.43 -23.83
C ARG A 264 -10.35 -11.29 -23.26
N ASP A 265 -10.98 -12.12 -24.08
CA ASP A 265 -12.13 -12.92 -23.67
C ASP A 265 -11.73 -13.95 -22.60
N ALA A 266 -10.57 -14.58 -22.74
CA ALA A 266 -10.01 -15.46 -21.71
C ALA A 266 -9.68 -14.71 -20.41
N TRP A 267 -9.18 -13.47 -20.51
CA TRP A 267 -8.93 -12.64 -19.32
C TRP A 267 -10.23 -12.23 -18.63
N PHE A 268 -11.29 -11.88 -19.39
CA PHE A 268 -12.62 -11.62 -18.83
C PHE A 268 -13.17 -12.85 -18.11
N GLU A 269 -13.07 -14.04 -18.70
CA GLU A 269 -13.50 -15.28 -18.05
C GLU A 269 -12.72 -15.55 -16.76
N GLN A 270 -11.40 -15.36 -16.79
CA GLN A 270 -10.54 -15.57 -15.62
C GLN A 270 -10.91 -14.65 -14.44
N TRP A 271 -11.20 -13.38 -14.70
CA TRP A 271 -11.57 -12.43 -13.65
C TRP A 271 -13.05 -12.50 -13.25
N GLY A 272 -13.91 -12.91 -14.18
CA GLY A 272 -15.32 -13.20 -13.97
C GLY A 272 -16.03 -12.13 -13.16
N LYS A 273 -16.70 -12.55 -12.09
CA LYS A 273 -17.52 -11.67 -11.25
C LYS A 273 -16.75 -10.46 -10.71
N LYS A 274 -15.47 -10.59 -10.36
CA LYS A 274 -14.70 -9.46 -9.81
C LYS A 274 -14.58 -8.32 -10.81
N LEU A 275 -14.34 -8.65 -12.08
CA LEU A 275 -14.27 -7.66 -13.15
C LEU A 275 -15.64 -7.03 -13.39
N SER A 276 -16.69 -7.85 -13.48
CA SER A 276 -18.07 -7.38 -13.62
C SER A 276 -18.46 -6.42 -12.49
N ASP A 277 -18.16 -6.77 -11.24
CA ASP A 277 -18.46 -5.95 -10.07
C ASP A 277 -17.71 -4.62 -10.11
N PHE A 278 -16.43 -4.63 -10.50
CA PHE A 278 -15.62 -3.43 -10.62
C PHE A 278 -16.07 -2.51 -11.76
N SER A 279 -16.37 -3.08 -12.93
CA SER A 279 -16.87 -2.33 -14.08
C SER A 279 -18.28 -1.78 -13.84
N THR A 280 -19.14 -2.52 -13.13
CA THR A 280 -20.46 -2.04 -12.72
C THR A 280 -20.36 -0.86 -11.77
N TRP A 281 -19.54 -0.98 -10.71
CA TRP A 281 -19.27 0.14 -9.81
C TRP A 281 -18.73 1.35 -10.56
N SER A 282 -17.79 1.13 -11.49
CA SER A 282 -17.17 2.19 -12.28
C SER A 282 -18.21 2.97 -13.10
N ALA A 283 -19.11 2.26 -13.78
CA ALA A 283 -20.18 2.85 -14.58
C ALA A 283 -21.19 3.63 -13.72
N ILE A 284 -21.57 3.11 -12.54
CA ILE A 284 -22.45 3.83 -11.60
C ILE A 284 -21.72 5.06 -11.03
N ALA A 285 -20.43 4.93 -10.71
CA ALA A 285 -19.60 6.01 -10.18
C ALA A 285 -19.40 7.16 -11.16
N GLU A 286 -19.35 6.90 -12.48
CA GLU A 286 -19.34 7.98 -13.48
C GLU A 286 -20.59 8.87 -13.38
N LYS A 287 -21.74 8.30 -13.02
CA LYS A 287 -23.02 9.01 -12.94
C LYS A 287 -23.25 9.70 -11.60
N TYR A 288 -22.89 9.05 -10.49
CA TYR A 288 -23.25 9.50 -9.14
C TYR A 288 -22.05 9.89 -8.26
N GLY A 289 -20.82 9.85 -8.81
CA GLY A 289 -19.58 9.99 -8.05
C GLY A 289 -19.16 8.68 -7.38
N THR A 290 -17.95 8.63 -6.82
CA THR A 290 -17.41 7.38 -6.23
C THR A 290 -18.13 6.94 -4.96
N ASP A 291 -18.66 7.88 -4.18
CA ASP A 291 -19.22 7.59 -2.85
C ASP A 291 -20.55 6.86 -2.92
N TRP A 292 -20.47 5.54 -2.96
CA TRP A 292 -21.62 4.65 -3.08
C TRP A 292 -22.67 4.85 -1.98
N ARG A 293 -22.26 5.32 -0.80
CA ARG A 293 -23.16 5.64 0.33
C ARG A 293 -24.11 6.81 0.02
N LYS A 294 -23.77 7.63 -0.98
CA LYS A 294 -24.57 8.77 -1.46
C LYS A 294 -25.38 8.46 -2.72
N TRP A 295 -25.24 7.27 -3.29
CA TRP A 295 -26.05 6.83 -4.42
C TRP A 295 -27.51 6.63 -4.02
N PRO A 296 -28.44 6.58 -5.00
CA PRO A 296 -29.77 6.05 -4.76
C PRO A 296 -29.70 4.69 -4.03
N LYS A 297 -30.60 4.48 -3.06
CA LYS A 297 -30.52 3.36 -2.11
C LYS A 297 -30.45 2.00 -2.81
N GLU A 298 -31.15 1.88 -3.92
CA GLU A 298 -31.21 0.70 -4.77
C GLU A 298 -29.86 0.33 -5.41
N TYR A 299 -28.94 1.27 -5.60
CA TYR A 299 -27.59 0.99 -6.13
C TYR A 299 -26.54 0.75 -5.04
N GLN A 300 -26.87 0.97 -3.77
CA GLN A 300 -25.90 0.83 -2.67
C GLN A 300 -25.55 -0.62 -2.37
N ASN A 301 -26.40 -1.58 -2.75
CA ASN A 301 -26.12 -3.01 -2.60
C ASN A 301 -25.91 -3.63 -3.99
N ILE A 302 -24.74 -4.21 -4.21
CA ILE A 302 -24.37 -4.85 -5.48
C ILE A 302 -25.32 -5.99 -5.90
N SER A 303 -26.01 -6.62 -4.94
CA SER A 303 -26.92 -7.75 -5.19
C SER A 303 -28.37 -7.31 -5.45
N SER A 304 -28.63 -6.02 -5.66
CA SER A 304 -29.99 -5.53 -5.90
C SER A 304 -30.44 -5.76 -7.35
N ASP A 305 -31.76 -5.90 -7.54
CA ASP A 305 -32.36 -6.00 -8.88
C ASP A 305 -32.09 -4.74 -9.72
N ALA A 306 -32.03 -3.56 -9.09
CA ALA A 306 -31.73 -2.30 -9.78
C ALA A 306 -30.31 -2.27 -10.33
N VAL A 307 -29.33 -2.84 -9.62
CA VAL A 307 -27.96 -2.99 -10.15
C VAL A 307 -27.97 -3.95 -11.34
N ALA A 308 -28.68 -5.07 -11.26
CA ALA A 308 -28.80 -6.00 -12.38
C ALA A 308 -29.48 -5.37 -13.61
N GLU A 309 -30.53 -4.57 -13.42
CA GLU A 309 -31.19 -3.81 -14.49
C GLU A 309 -30.23 -2.77 -15.10
N PHE A 310 -29.52 -2.01 -14.26
CA PHE A 310 -28.51 -1.05 -14.70
C PHE A 310 -27.42 -1.72 -15.56
N VAL A 311 -26.98 -2.93 -15.17
CA VAL A 311 -26.00 -3.70 -15.96
C VAL A 311 -26.51 -4.01 -17.35
N ASN A 312 -27.76 -4.45 -17.47
CA ASN A 312 -28.38 -4.77 -18.75
C ASN A 312 -28.53 -3.52 -19.63
N GLU A 313 -28.97 -2.40 -19.06
CA GLU A 313 -29.19 -1.14 -19.77
C GLU A 313 -27.87 -0.46 -20.21
N ASN A 314 -26.77 -0.70 -19.50
CA ASN A 314 -25.49 -0.02 -19.69
C ASN A 314 -24.35 -0.99 -20.08
N SER A 315 -24.67 -2.13 -20.70
CA SER A 315 -23.71 -3.19 -21.06
C SER A 315 -22.47 -2.68 -21.81
N ASP A 316 -22.62 -1.85 -22.85
CA ASP A 316 -21.47 -1.30 -23.60
C ASP A 316 -20.54 -0.43 -22.74
N LEU A 317 -21.09 0.30 -21.75
CA LEU A 317 -20.28 1.10 -20.83
C LEU A 317 -19.52 0.21 -19.84
N ILE A 318 -20.17 -0.85 -19.35
CA ILE A 318 -19.54 -1.84 -18.46
C ILE A 318 -18.43 -2.58 -19.20
N ASP A 319 -18.69 -3.01 -20.43
CA ASP A 319 -17.70 -3.65 -21.31
C ASP A 319 -16.53 -2.71 -21.59
N PHE A 320 -16.79 -1.41 -21.79
CA PHE A 320 -15.73 -0.39 -21.91
C PHE A 320 -14.86 -0.32 -20.65
N HIS A 321 -15.44 -0.31 -19.46
CA HIS A 321 -14.66 -0.34 -18.21
C HIS A 321 -13.88 -1.64 -18.03
N SER A 322 -14.47 -2.78 -18.40
CA SER A 322 -13.80 -4.08 -18.38
C SER A 322 -12.62 -4.10 -19.34
N TRP A 323 -12.81 -3.58 -20.56
CA TRP A 323 -11.79 -3.46 -21.58
C TRP A 323 -10.64 -2.54 -21.15
N MET A 324 -10.93 -1.40 -20.50
CA MET A 324 -9.86 -0.53 -19.99
C MET A 324 -8.98 -1.25 -18.96
N GLN A 325 -9.54 -2.10 -18.09
CA GLN A 325 -8.74 -2.89 -17.15
C GLN A 325 -7.89 -3.95 -17.85
N TRP A 326 -8.42 -4.59 -18.90
CA TRP A 326 -7.64 -5.49 -19.74
C TRP A 326 -6.48 -4.76 -20.43
N VAL A 327 -6.72 -3.59 -21.03
CA VAL A 327 -5.68 -2.76 -21.65
C VAL A 327 -4.61 -2.35 -20.64
N ALA A 328 -5.02 -1.90 -19.45
CA ALA A 328 -4.11 -1.56 -18.36
C ALA A 328 -3.23 -2.76 -17.96
N HIS A 329 -3.84 -3.95 -17.82
CA HIS A 329 -3.13 -5.18 -17.52
C HIS A 329 -2.10 -5.53 -18.61
N VAL A 330 -2.49 -5.50 -19.89
CA VAL A 330 -1.58 -5.81 -21.01
C VAL A 330 -0.37 -4.89 -21.00
N GLN A 331 -0.56 -3.57 -20.84
CA GLN A 331 0.54 -2.62 -20.83
C GLN A 331 1.41 -2.74 -19.56
N TYR A 332 0.81 -2.94 -18.38
CA TYR A 332 1.55 -3.14 -17.14
C TYR A 332 2.38 -4.43 -17.18
N ALA A 333 1.78 -5.54 -17.63
CA ALA A 333 2.45 -6.83 -17.78
C ALA A 333 3.61 -6.75 -18.79
N ALA A 334 3.45 -6.00 -19.89
CA ALA A 334 4.53 -5.76 -20.83
C ALA A 334 5.70 -5.01 -20.16
N ALA A 335 5.40 -3.94 -19.40
CA ALA A 335 6.41 -3.17 -18.69
C ALA A 335 7.18 -4.00 -17.65
N CYS A 336 6.48 -4.88 -16.92
CA CYS A 336 7.11 -5.77 -15.94
C CYS A 336 8.06 -6.83 -16.54
N ARG A 337 8.02 -7.06 -17.86
CA ARG A 337 8.88 -8.04 -18.55
C ARG A 337 10.15 -7.44 -19.16
N GLU A 338 10.42 -6.15 -18.94
CA GLU A 338 11.53 -5.41 -19.54
C GLU A 338 12.89 -5.62 -18.84
N GLY A 339 13.12 -6.80 -18.27
CA GLY A 339 14.45 -7.24 -17.80
C GLY A 339 14.82 -6.90 -16.36
N VAL A 340 13.92 -6.33 -15.57
CA VAL A 340 14.09 -6.07 -14.13
C VAL A 340 12.83 -6.46 -13.35
N ASP A 341 12.99 -6.82 -12.08
CA ASP A 341 11.84 -7.05 -11.20
C ASP A 341 11.14 -5.72 -10.90
N VAL A 342 9.92 -5.55 -11.38
CA VAL A 342 9.06 -4.48 -10.86
C VAL A 342 8.64 -4.86 -9.43
N ILE A 343 8.89 -3.97 -8.48
CA ILE A 343 8.41 -4.07 -7.10
C ILE A 343 7.10 -3.29 -7.03
N ALA A 344 5.98 -4.01 -7.07
CA ALA A 344 4.65 -3.42 -6.93
C ALA A 344 4.41 -3.00 -5.47
N ASP A 345 3.81 -1.83 -5.26
CA ASP A 345 3.55 -1.30 -3.92
C ASP A 345 2.08 -1.49 -3.52
N LEU A 346 1.85 -2.25 -2.46
CA LEU A 346 0.53 -2.60 -1.97
C LEU A 346 0.10 -1.64 -0.85
N ALA A 347 -0.90 -0.81 -1.12
CA ALA A 347 -1.47 0.11 -0.15
C ALA A 347 -2.20 -0.64 0.99
N VAL A 348 -2.17 -0.06 2.19
CA VAL A 348 -2.75 -0.63 3.41
C VAL A 348 -4.28 -0.85 3.34
N GLY A 349 -4.98 -0.02 2.58
CA GLY A 349 -6.44 -0.05 2.49
C GLY A 349 -6.97 0.59 1.21
N SER A 350 -8.29 0.66 1.11
CA SER A 350 -9.02 1.35 0.04
C SER A 350 -9.92 2.42 0.66
N ASP A 351 -10.31 3.42 -0.13
CA ASP A 351 -11.17 4.51 0.36
C ASP A 351 -12.53 3.99 0.87
N SER A 352 -13.15 4.62 1.88
CA SER A 352 -14.49 4.21 2.35
C SER A 352 -15.60 4.28 1.28
N ALA A 353 -15.42 5.12 0.26
CA ALA A 353 -16.25 5.24 -0.93
C ALA A 353 -15.83 4.29 -2.08
N SER A 354 -14.79 3.47 -1.89
CA SER A 354 -14.20 2.65 -2.95
C SER A 354 -15.11 1.54 -3.47
N GLN A 355 -14.71 0.94 -4.59
CA GLN A 355 -15.33 -0.27 -5.12
C GLN A 355 -15.10 -1.46 -4.17
N ASP A 356 -13.87 -1.60 -3.67
CA ASP A 356 -13.53 -2.61 -2.66
C ASP A 356 -14.44 -2.47 -1.42
N ALA A 357 -14.75 -1.24 -1.01
CA ALA A 357 -15.67 -0.97 0.09
C ALA A 357 -17.12 -1.34 -0.24
N TRP A 358 -17.58 -1.05 -1.46
CA TRP A 358 -18.92 -1.34 -1.92
C TRP A 358 -19.23 -2.84 -1.98
N ILE A 359 -18.26 -3.68 -2.38
CA ILE A 359 -18.46 -5.13 -2.49
C ILE A 359 -18.21 -5.89 -1.19
N ASN A 360 -17.44 -5.32 -0.27
CA ASN A 360 -17.05 -5.96 0.99
C ASN A 360 -17.76 -5.35 2.21
N GLN A 361 -18.98 -4.83 2.02
CA GLN A 361 -19.71 -4.12 3.08
C GLN A 361 -19.87 -4.95 4.36
N ASP A 362 -20.08 -6.25 4.23
CA ASP A 362 -20.34 -7.12 5.37
C ASP A 362 -19.10 -7.38 6.23
N ILE A 363 -17.90 -7.26 5.65
CA ILE A 363 -16.63 -7.63 6.29
C ILE A 363 -15.72 -6.43 6.63
N LEU A 364 -16.11 -5.22 6.23
CA LEU A 364 -15.43 -3.97 6.57
C LEU A 364 -16.16 -3.24 7.70
N GLU A 365 -15.43 -2.47 8.50
CA GLU A 365 -15.99 -1.75 9.64
C GLU A 365 -16.00 -0.22 9.41
N PHE A 366 -17.11 0.30 8.90
CA PHE A 366 -17.24 1.71 8.47
C PHE A 366 -17.36 2.75 9.60
N ASP A 367 -17.63 2.30 10.83
CA ASP A 367 -17.61 3.17 12.01
C ASP A 367 -16.18 3.46 12.50
N PHE A 368 -15.19 2.83 11.86
CA PHE A 368 -13.77 3.01 12.10
C PHE A 368 -13.04 3.36 10.81
N GLU A 369 -11.88 3.94 10.97
CA GLU A 369 -10.87 4.02 9.93
C GLU A 369 -9.51 3.57 10.46
N ILE A 370 -8.65 3.15 9.56
CA ILE A 370 -7.26 2.84 9.86
C ILE A 370 -6.52 4.17 10.11
N GLY A 371 -5.65 4.15 11.11
CA GLY A 371 -4.79 5.29 11.41
C GLY A 371 -3.49 4.86 12.08
N ALA A 372 -2.85 5.82 12.74
CA ALA A 372 -1.70 5.59 13.58
C ALA A 372 -1.83 6.41 14.86
N PRO A 373 -1.41 5.88 16.02
CA PRO A 373 -1.34 6.66 17.24
C PRO A 373 -0.30 7.79 17.08
N PRO A 374 -0.36 8.83 17.93
CA PRO A 374 0.69 9.84 18.03
C PRO A 374 2.09 9.22 18.18
N ASP A 375 3.04 9.68 17.35
CA ASP A 375 4.44 9.23 17.37
C ASP A 375 5.43 10.41 17.34
N SER A 376 6.74 10.14 17.32
CA SER A 376 7.78 11.18 17.34
C SER A 376 7.84 12.04 16.09
N HIS A 377 7.34 11.55 14.94
CA HIS A 377 7.37 12.25 13.66
C HIS A 377 6.02 12.87 13.31
N ASN A 378 4.90 12.23 13.70
CA ASN A 378 3.54 12.74 13.61
C ASN A 378 2.91 12.79 15.01
N ILE A 379 3.20 13.89 15.70
CA ILE A 379 2.81 14.12 17.10
C ILE A 379 1.29 14.17 17.34
N GLU A 380 0.50 14.38 16.28
CA GLU A 380 -0.97 14.42 16.33
C GLU A 380 -1.62 13.06 16.08
N GLY A 381 -0.82 12.04 15.72
CA GLY A 381 -1.33 10.80 15.15
C GLY A 381 -1.86 11.00 13.74
N GLN A 382 -2.48 9.97 13.18
CA GLN A 382 -2.98 9.98 11.81
C GLN A 382 -4.31 9.24 11.69
N ARG A 383 -5.13 9.71 10.76
CA ARG A 383 -6.39 9.11 10.30
C ARG A 383 -6.30 9.02 8.78
N TRP A 384 -6.57 7.84 8.21
CA TRP A 384 -6.31 7.61 6.78
C TRP A 384 -7.57 7.51 5.92
N GLY A 385 -8.78 7.52 6.49
CA GLY A 385 -10.04 7.45 5.73
C GLY A 385 -10.34 6.06 5.14
N LEU A 386 -9.64 5.02 5.61
CA LEU A 386 -9.71 3.66 5.07
C LEU A 386 -10.44 2.77 6.07
N PRO A 387 -11.59 2.14 5.77
CA PRO A 387 -12.24 1.22 6.69
C PRO A 387 -11.39 -0.06 6.83
N PRO A 388 -11.16 -0.56 8.05
CA PRO A 388 -10.44 -1.82 8.25
C PRO A 388 -11.30 -3.05 7.95
N PHE A 389 -10.67 -4.13 7.52
CA PHE A 389 -11.30 -5.46 7.56
C PHE A 389 -11.52 -5.90 9.00
N ASN A 390 -12.68 -6.45 9.30
CA ASN A 390 -12.91 -7.18 10.53
C ASN A 390 -12.15 -8.51 10.49
N PRO A 391 -11.18 -8.77 11.39
CA PRO A 391 -10.36 -9.99 11.33
C PRO A 391 -11.17 -11.27 11.54
N GLN A 392 -12.26 -11.23 12.31
CA GLN A 392 -13.16 -12.37 12.52
C GLN A 392 -13.87 -12.71 11.20
N LYS A 393 -14.51 -11.72 10.59
CA LYS A 393 -15.25 -11.91 9.33
C LYS A 393 -14.34 -12.22 8.14
N LEU A 394 -13.12 -11.66 8.12
CA LEU A 394 -12.12 -11.99 7.11
C LEU A 394 -11.74 -13.48 7.17
N ALA A 395 -11.62 -14.04 8.37
CA ALA A 395 -11.38 -15.47 8.55
C ALA A 395 -12.58 -16.33 8.14
N GLU A 396 -13.82 -15.88 8.41
CA GLU A 396 -15.06 -16.56 8.01
C GLU A 396 -15.20 -16.72 6.49
N VAL A 397 -14.65 -15.78 5.72
CA VAL A 397 -14.60 -15.83 4.24
C VAL A 397 -13.28 -16.40 3.71
N ASP A 398 -12.56 -17.18 4.54
CA ASP A 398 -11.27 -17.81 4.23
C ASP A 398 -10.23 -16.84 3.65
N PHE A 399 -10.22 -15.60 4.14
CA PHE A 399 -9.30 -14.54 3.71
C PHE A 399 -9.38 -14.19 2.22
N LYS A 400 -10.47 -14.56 1.53
CA LYS A 400 -10.59 -14.45 0.08
C LYS A 400 -10.24 -13.06 -0.49
N PRO A 401 -10.69 -11.93 0.07
CA PRO A 401 -10.28 -10.60 -0.41
C PRO A 401 -8.78 -10.35 -0.27
N PHE A 402 -8.15 -10.81 0.81
CA PHE A 402 -6.71 -10.68 1.02
C PHE A 402 -5.91 -11.56 0.06
N ILE A 403 -6.34 -12.80 -0.17
CA ILE A 403 -5.77 -13.71 -1.17
C ILE A 403 -5.83 -13.08 -2.56
N ASP A 404 -6.99 -12.56 -2.94
CA ASP A 404 -7.22 -11.95 -4.25
C ASP A 404 -6.33 -10.71 -4.45
N MET A 405 -6.10 -9.93 -3.39
CA MET A 405 -5.21 -8.77 -3.37
C MET A 405 -3.72 -9.13 -3.55
N VAL A 406 -3.23 -10.11 -2.79
CA VAL A 406 -1.83 -10.56 -2.93
C VAL A 406 -1.59 -11.19 -4.31
N ARG A 407 -2.53 -12.02 -4.78
CA ARG A 407 -2.50 -12.63 -6.12
C ARG A 407 -2.46 -11.60 -7.24
N ALA A 408 -3.32 -10.58 -7.17
CA ALA A 408 -3.38 -9.53 -8.18
C ALA A 408 -2.07 -8.72 -8.22
N THR A 409 -1.52 -8.39 -7.05
CA THR A 409 -0.28 -7.59 -6.94
C THR A 409 0.93 -8.31 -7.52
N LEU A 410 1.05 -9.62 -7.28
CA LEU A 410 2.20 -10.43 -7.72
C LEU A 410 2.03 -11.05 -9.11
N ARG A 411 0.88 -10.89 -9.77
CA ARG A 411 0.59 -11.55 -11.06
C ARG A 411 1.66 -11.30 -12.13
N ASP A 412 2.06 -10.04 -12.27
CA ASP A 412 3.02 -9.61 -13.30
C ASP A 412 4.32 -9.06 -12.70
N ALA A 413 4.32 -8.72 -11.40
CA ALA A 413 5.45 -8.10 -10.71
C ALA A 413 6.41 -9.14 -10.13
N GLY A 414 7.72 -8.90 -10.25
CA GLY A 414 8.76 -9.77 -9.66
C GLY A 414 8.83 -9.68 -8.14
N ALA A 415 8.28 -8.60 -7.56
CA ALA A 415 8.27 -8.40 -6.12
C ALA A 415 7.11 -7.53 -5.65
N MET A 416 6.85 -7.55 -4.34
CA MET A 416 5.86 -6.69 -3.70
C MET A 416 6.45 -5.97 -2.50
N ARG A 417 6.14 -4.69 -2.35
CA ARG A 417 6.26 -3.94 -1.10
C ARG A 417 4.88 -3.91 -0.43
N ILE A 418 4.81 -4.28 0.84
CA ILE A 418 3.60 -4.15 1.67
C ILE A 418 3.76 -2.88 2.49
N ASP A 419 2.94 -1.87 2.19
CA ASP A 419 2.86 -0.65 2.95
C ASP A 419 2.32 -0.93 4.36
N HIS A 420 2.88 -0.30 5.39
CA HIS A 420 2.49 -0.52 6.78
C HIS A 420 2.39 -2.01 7.13
N VAL A 421 3.49 -2.78 7.00
CA VAL A 421 3.46 -4.25 7.11
C VAL A 421 2.89 -4.76 8.45
N MET A 422 2.92 -3.90 9.48
CA MET A 422 2.24 -4.14 10.75
C MET A 422 0.77 -4.50 10.59
N GLN A 423 0.12 -4.13 9.48
CA GLN A 423 -1.26 -4.51 9.15
C GLN A 423 -1.53 -6.03 9.21
N LEU A 424 -0.50 -6.86 9.04
CA LEU A 424 -0.61 -8.32 9.14
C LEU A 424 -0.69 -8.81 10.59
N TRP A 425 -0.15 -8.04 11.54
CA TRP A 425 -0.19 -8.36 12.97
C TRP A 425 -1.32 -7.63 13.69
N ARG A 426 -1.41 -6.31 13.48
CA ARG A 426 -2.40 -5.44 14.11
C ARG A 426 -2.60 -4.15 13.34
N LEU A 427 -3.83 -3.63 13.33
CA LEU A 427 -4.12 -2.28 12.85
C LEU A 427 -4.65 -1.42 13.99
N TYR A 428 -4.33 -0.12 13.93
CA TYR A 428 -4.85 0.87 14.83
C TYR A 428 -6.15 1.44 14.25
N TRP A 429 -7.28 1.04 14.84
CA TRP A 429 -8.61 1.47 14.45
C TRP A 429 -8.97 2.73 15.20
N VAL A 430 -9.36 3.77 14.47
CA VAL A 430 -9.79 5.06 15.01
C VAL A 430 -11.29 5.18 14.76
N PRO A 431 -12.13 5.44 15.79
CA PRO A 431 -13.54 5.74 15.57
C PRO A 431 -13.71 6.95 14.67
N VAL A 432 -14.60 6.88 13.67
CA VAL A 432 -14.85 8.01 12.74
C VAL A 432 -15.33 9.25 13.49
N SER A 433 -16.07 9.07 14.60
CA SER A 433 -16.55 10.13 15.49
C SER A 433 -15.48 10.75 16.39
N GLY A 434 -14.29 10.16 16.46
CA GLY A 434 -13.22 10.54 17.39
C GLY A 434 -12.01 11.17 16.72
N SER A 435 -10.90 11.20 17.44
CA SER A 435 -9.57 11.64 17.03
C SER A 435 -8.59 10.47 16.99
N ALA A 436 -7.39 10.67 16.43
CA ALA A 436 -6.35 9.64 16.43
C ALA A 436 -5.96 9.16 17.84
N ALA A 437 -6.17 9.97 18.88
CA ALA A 437 -5.92 9.57 20.27
C ALA A 437 -6.94 8.55 20.81
N ASP A 438 -8.11 8.43 20.17
CA ASP A 438 -9.23 7.61 20.64
C ASP A 438 -9.19 6.17 20.10
N GLY A 439 -8.12 5.81 19.39
CA GLY A 439 -8.03 4.53 18.70
C GLY A 439 -7.64 3.33 19.58
N VAL A 440 -7.64 2.17 18.94
CA VAL A 440 -7.41 0.87 19.55
C VAL A 440 -6.68 -0.05 18.58
N TYR A 441 -5.72 -0.83 19.08
CA TYR A 441 -5.14 -1.88 18.26
C TYR A 441 -6.03 -3.13 18.25
N ILE A 442 -6.26 -3.66 17.05
CA ILE A 442 -6.92 -4.93 16.81
C ILE A 442 -5.92 -5.87 16.16
N HIS A 443 -5.71 -7.06 16.72
CA HIS A 443 -4.83 -8.08 16.13
C HIS A 443 -5.50 -8.82 14.98
N TYR A 444 -4.69 -9.21 14.00
CA TYR A 444 -5.11 -9.97 12.82
C TYR A 444 -4.58 -11.40 12.88
N PRO A 445 -5.19 -12.36 12.12
CA PRO A 445 -4.72 -13.74 12.03
C PRO A 445 -3.39 -13.86 11.27
N VAL A 446 -2.31 -13.41 11.91
CA VAL A 446 -1.00 -13.19 11.28
C VAL A 446 -0.43 -14.45 10.62
N ASP A 447 -0.56 -15.61 11.26
CA ASP A 447 -0.01 -16.86 10.72
C ASP A 447 -0.65 -17.20 9.36
N ALA A 448 -1.96 -17.03 9.25
CA ALA A 448 -2.70 -17.26 8.01
C ALA A 448 -2.33 -16.23 6.94
N MET A 449 -2.25 -14.94 7.31
CA MET A 449 -1.91 -13.87 6.37
C MET A 449 -0.47 -14.00 5.85
N LEU A 450 0.50 -14.34 6.71
CA LEU A 450 1.88 -14.63 6.30
C LEU A 450 1.95 -15.90 5.46
N ALA A 451 1.15 -16.94 5.77
CA ALA A 451 1.08 -18.14 4.94
C ALA A 451 0.53 -17.87 3.53
N ILE A 452 -0.47 -16.99 3.41
CA ILE A 452 -1.01 -16.53 2.13
C ILE A 452 0.08 -15.81 1.32
N ILE A 453 0.82 -14.88 1.94
CA ILE A 453 1.92 -14.18 1.26
C ILE A 453 2.99 -15.17 0.80
N ARG A 454 3.42 -16.11 1.67
CA ARG A 454 4.41 -17.14 1.31
C ARG A 454 3.96 -18.00 0.13
N LEU A 455 2.69 -18.42 0.13
CA LEU A 455 2.15 -19.26 -0.94
C LEU A 455 2.10 -18.51 -2.28
N GLU A 456 1.66 -17.26 -2.27
CA GLU A 456 1.56 -16.46 -3.50
C GLU A 456 2.94 -16.03 -4.01
N CYS A 457 3.88 -15.70 -3.13
CA CYS A 457 5.28 -15.51 -3.52
C CYS A 457 5.90 -16.78 -4.12
N TYR A 458 5.61 -17.96 -3.54
CA TYR A 458 6.07 -19.24 -4.07
C TYR A 458 5.53 -19.50 -5.48
N ARG A 459 4.24 -19.21 -5.74
CA ARG A 459 3.60 -19.37 -7.04
C ARG A 459 4.21 -18.50 -8.14
N GLN A 460 4.61 -17.28 -7.77
CA GLN A 460 5.12 -16.28 -8.72
C GLN A 460 6.65 -16.19 -8.75
N ASN A 461 7.35 -17.02 -7.96
CA ASN A 461 8.81 -16.91 -7.77
C ASN A 461 9.24 -15.49 -7.36
N SER A 462 8.41 -14.85 -6.52
CA SER A 462 8.58 -13.46 -6.11
C SER A 462 9.18 -13.33 -4.71
N TRP A 463 9.75 -12.16 -4.43
CA TRP A 463 10.21 -11.77 -3.11
C TRP A 463 9.38 -10.59 -2.57
N VAL A 464 9.43 -10.36 -1.25
CA VAL A 464 8.57 -9.37 -0.59
C VAL A 464 9.34 -8.49 0.37
N VAL A 465 8.93 -7.23 0.45
CA VAL A 465 9.42 -6.22 1.38
C VAL A 465 8.27 -5.77 2.27
N GLY A 466 8.45 -5.81 3.57
CA GLY A 466 7.54 -5.18 4.52
C GLY A 466 8.05 -3.80 4.89
N GLU A 467 7.22 -2.76 4.75
CA GLU A 467 7.52 -1.48 5.37
C GLU A 467 7.31 -1.56 6.89
N ASP A 468 8.41 -1.72 7.62
CA ASP A 468 8.45 -1.90 9.08
C ASP A 468 9.04 -0.67 9.79
N MET A 469 8.49 0.52 9.49
CA MET A 469 8.86 1.78 10.13
C MET A 469 7.70 2.33 11.00
N GLY A 470 8.03 3.23 11.94
CA GLY A 470 7.07 3.74 12.92
C GLY A 470 6.98 2.86 14.18
N THR A 471 5.77 2.68 14.72
CA THR A 471 5.54 1.93 15.97
C THR A 471 5.44 0.42 15.71
N VAL A 472 6.59 -0.23 15.57
CA VAL A 472 6.69 -1.68 15.30
C VAL A 472 6.55 -2.47 16.60
N ALA A 473 5.65 -3.46 16.63
CA ALA A 473 5.50 -4.36 17.78
C ALA A 473 6.70 -5.32 17.89
N GLY A 474 7.03 -5.75 19.11
CA GLY A 474 8.07 -6.76 19.31
C GLY A 474 7.74 -8.09 18.62
N GLY A 475 8.73 -8.78 18.07
CA GLY A 475 8.56 -10.05 17.36
C GLY A 475 8.24 -9.91 15.86
N VAL A 476 7.79 -8.73 15.40
CA VAL A 476 7.43 -8.51 13.99
C VAL A 476 8.65 -8.70 13.08
N ARG A 477 9.77 -8.05 13.42
CA ARG A 477 10.99 -8.08 12.58
C ARG A 477 11.64 -9.46 12.58
N GLU A 478 11.63 -10.12 13.73
CA GLU A 478 12.13 -11.48 13.90
C GLU A 478 11.31 -12.45 13.03
N THR A 479 9.99 -12.36 13.09
CA THR A 479 9.09 -13.19 12.27
C THR A 479 9.29 -12.92 10.78
N MET A 480 9.42 -11.65 10.36
CA MET A 480 9.73 -11.28 8.98
C MET A 480 11.04 -11.92 8.51
N GLU A 481 12.09 -11.86 9.33
CA GLU A 481 13.39 -12.45 9.02
C GLU A 481 13.33 -13.98 8.91
N GLU A 482 12.63 -14.65 9.84
CA GLU A 482 12.46 -16.10 9.85
C GLU A 482 11.82 -16.64 8.56
N ILE A 483 10.82 -15.92 8.03
CA ILE A 483 10.13 -16.30 6.80
C ILE A 483 10.81 -15.77 5.53
N GLY A 484 11.89 -15.00 5.62
CA GLY A 484 12.57 -14.45 4.44
C GLY A 484 11.94 -13.18 3.85
N MET A 485 11.11 -12.45 4.61
CA MET A 485 10.58 -11.14 4.22
C MET A 485 11.62 -10.04 4.51
N LEU A 486 11.88 -9.17 3.54
CA LEU A 486 12.83 -8.07 3.68
C LEU A 486 12.20 -6.93 4.51
N GLY A 487 12.96 -6.34 5.43
CA GLY A 487 12.58 -5.07 6.06
C GLY A 487 12.88 -3.86 5.17
N ASN A 488 12.28 -2.71 5.45
CA ASN A 488 12.53 -1.46 4.72
C ASN A 488 13.17 -0.40 5.63
N ARG A 489 14.31 0.17 5.22
CA ARG A 489 14.98 1.26 5.97
C ARG A 489 15.32 2.43 5.06
N SER A 490 15.22 3.62 5.64
CA SER A 490 15.60 4.87 4.99
C SER A 490 16.64 5.61 5.80
N ALA A 491 17.65 6.14 5.12
CA ALA A 491 18.75 6.87 5.72
C ALA A 491 18.33 8.26 6.24
N MET A 492 17.12 8.72 5.94
CA MET A 492 16.52 9.90 6.58
C MET A 492 16.02 9.62 8.02
N ARG A 493 15.81 8.36 8.41
CA ARG A 493 15.32 8.01 9.75
C ARG A 493 16.25 7.11 10.54
N THR A 494 17.05 6.29 9.87
CA THR A 494 17.89 5.27 10.50
C THR A 494 19.31 5.41 9.98
N PRO A 495 20.35 5.39 10.83
CA PRO A 495 21.73 5.32 10.38
C PRO A 495 21.95 4.10 9.46
N VAL A 496 22.65 4.27 8.34
CA VAL A 496 22.84 3.21 7.33
C VAL A 496 23.46 1.93 7.91
N ARG A 497 24.36 2.06 8.89
CA ARG A 497 24.99 0.94 9.61
C ARG A 497 24.00 0.05 10.38
N GLU A 498 22.80 0.55 10.67
CA GLU A 498 21.74 -0.15 11.41
C GLU A 498 20.71 -0.77 10.47
N PHE A 499 20.95 -0.73 9.16
CA PHE A 499 20.09 -1.41 8.20
C PHE A 499 20.25 -2.93 8.38
N PRO A 500 19.17 -3.72 8.25
CA PRO A 500 19.25 -5.17 8.35
C PRO A 500 19.84 -5.76 7.06
N THR A 501 20.55 -6.88 7.17
CA THR A 501 21.03 -7.63 6.00
C THR A 501 19.86 -8.05 5.12
N LEU A 502 18.82 -8.63 5.70
CA LEU A 502 17.59 -8.95 4.99
C LEU A 502 16.68 -7.72 4.90
N GLY A 503 17.06 -6.77 4.05
CA GLY A 503 16.30 -5.55 3.87
C GLY A 503 16.52 -4.83 2.56
N VAL A 504 15.67 -3.84 2.35
CA VAL A 504 15.77 -2.80 1.32
C VAL A 504 16.20 -1.51 1.99
N GLY A 505 17.31 -0.95 1.54
CA GLY A 505 17.84 0.34 1.99
C GLY A 505 17.57 1.45 0.98
N THR A 506 17.11 2.61 1.44
CA THR A 506 16.88 3.78 0.58
C THR A 506 17.48 5.05 1.18
N SER A 507 17.69 6.07 0.34
CA SER A 507 18.06 7.42 0.79
C SER A 507 16.94 8.05 1.61
N SER A 508 15.75 8.06 1.02
CA SER A 508 14.48 8.56 1.55
C SER A 508 13.33 7.68 1.04
N THR A 509 12.11 7.97 1.46
CA THR A 509 10.87 7.43 0.88
C THR A 509 10.04 8.57 0.31
N HIS A 510 8.94 8.26 -0.35
CA HIS A 510 8.02 9.26 -0.92
C HIS A 510 7.38 10.20 0.12
N ASP A 511 7.34 9.78 1.40
CA ASP A 511 6.82 10.56 2.54
C ASP A 511 7.87 11.46 3.19
N GLN A 512 9.14 11.30 2.82
CA GLN A 512 10.27 11.93 3.47
C GLN A 512 10.87 13.01 2.59
N VAL A 513 11.59 13.92 3.25
CA VAL A 513 12.33 14.98 2.57
C VAL A 513 13.37 14.38 1.62
N THR A 514 13.55 15.02 0.45
CA THR A 514 14.63 14.68 -0.49
C THR A 514 15.96 15.25 0.01
N VAL A 515 17.10 14.78 -0.51
CA VAL A 515 18.40 15.35 -0.12
C VAL A 515 18.48 16.83 -0.49
N ALA A 516 17.99 17.23 -1.68
CA ALA A 516 18.00 18.63 -2.10
C ALA A 516 17.02 19.50 -1.29
N GLY A 517 15.86 18.95 -0.90
CA GLY A 517 14.90 19.64 -0.04
C GLY A 517 15.47 19.94 1.35
N LEU A 518 16.21 18.97 1.90
CA LEU A 518 16.92 19.12 3.18
C LEU A 518 18.11 20.08 3.06
N ALA A 519 18.92 19.93 2.02
CA ALA A 519 20.12 20.74 1.78
C ALA A 519 19.80 22.23 1.65
N THR A 520 18.70 22.56 0.97
CA THR A 520 18.30 23.95 0.71
C THR A 520 17.36 24.54 1.77
N GLY A 521 16.94 23.72 2.74
CA GLY A 521 15.92 24.08 3.73
C GLY A 521 14.52 24.34 3.14
N PHE A 522 14.30 24.01 1.87
CA PHE A 522 13.01 24.16 1.19
C PHE A 522 11.89 23.43 1.95
N ASP A 523 12.18 22.22 2.42
CA ASP A 523 11.22 21.40 3.15
C ASP A 523 10.81 22.01 4.49
N VAL A 524 11.79 22.57 5.23
CA VAL A 524 11.55 23.29 6.48
C VAL A 524 10.68 24.53 6.23
N SER A 525 10.94 25.27 5.15
CA SER A 525 10.12 26.40 4.75
C SER A 525 8.69 26.00 4.44
N GLU A 526 8.47 24.89 3.74
CA GLU A 526 7.13 24.39 3.42
C GLU A 526 6.38 23.91 4.67
N LEU A 527 7.02 23.12 5.54
CA LEU A 527 6.43 22.68 6.81
C LEU A 527 5.98 23.89 7.66
N LYS A 528 6.83 24.93 7.76
CA LYS A 528 6.49 26.18 8.44
C LYS A 528 5.35 26.94 7.75
N ARG A 529 5.35 27.00 6.41
CA ARG A 529 4.30 27.67 5.62
C ARG A 529 2.92 27.07 5.90
N ILE A 530 2.84 25.76 6.04
CA ILE A 530 1.56 25.05 6.32
C ILE A 530 1.28 24.89 7.82
N GLY A 531 2.16 25.39 8.70
CA GLY A 531 2.00 25.26 10.15
C GLY A 531 2.19 23.85 10.71
N LYS A 532 2.85 22.95 9.97
CA LYS A 532 3.08 21.57 10.41
C LYS A 532 4.28 21.50 11.35
N SER A 533 4.07 20.91 12.52
CA SER A 533 5.13 20.66 13.50
C SER A 533 6.08 19.56 13.03
N ALA A 534 7.37 19.68 13.38
CA ALA A 534 8.40 18.69 13.11
C ALA A 534 9.49 18.74 14.21
N ASP A 535 10.28 17.68 14.31
CA ASP A 535 11.49 17.68 15.14
C ASP A 535 12.60 18.46 14.41
N TRP A 536 12.66 19.76 14.65
CA TRP A 536 13.65 20.64 14.02
C TRP A 536 15.09 20.29 14.39
N ALA A 537 15.33 19.70 15.56
CA ALA A 537 16.66 19.28 15.98
C ALA A 537 17.11 18.04 15.19
N GLN A 538 16.22 17.08 14.97
CA GLN A 538 16.49 15.92 14.12
C GLN A 538 16.74 16.34 12.66
N VAL A 539 15.94 17.28 12.13
CA VAL A 539 16.11 17.79 10.76
C VAL A 539 17.47 18.47 10.59
N GLU A 540 17.84 19.35 11.52
CA GLU A 540 19.13 20.04 11.50
C GLU A 540 20.31 19.07 11.66
N SER A 541 20.21 18.10 12.58
CA SER A 541 21.23 17.07 12.76
C SER A 541 21.42 16.22 11.49
N THR A 542 20.33 15.81 10.83
CA THR A 542 20.38 15.03 9.59
C THR A 542 21.05 15.84 8.46
N ARG A 543 20.76 17.15 8.40
CA ARG A 543 21.40 18.06 7.45
C ARG A 543 22.90 18.22 7.73
N GLN A 544 23.29 18.43 8.99
CA GLN A 544 24.69 18.59 9.38
C GLN A 544 25.53 17.38 8.99
N VAL A 545 25.03 16.16 9.26
CA VAL A 545 25.70 14.92 8.84
C VAL A 545 25.94 14.89 7.34
N LEU A 546 24.93 15.24 6.52
CA LEU A 546 25.09 15.30 5.06
C LEU A 546 26.10 16.36 4.61
N CYS A 547 26.10 17.53 5.25
CA CYS A 547 27.06 18.60 4.96
C CYS A 547 28.50 18.17 5.25
N GLU A 548 28.74 17.63 6.45
CA GLU A 548 30.07 17.16 6.89
C GLU A 548 30.63 16.11 5.94
N MET A 549 29.77 15.15 5.56
CA MET A 549 30.12 14.09 4.62
C MET A 549 30.46 14.62 3.22
N ALA A 550 29.71 15.59 2.73
CA ALA A 550 29.93 16.21 1.43
C ALA A 550 31.01 17.28 1.43
N HIS A 551 31.70 17.50 2.56
CA HIS A 551 32.63 18.61 2.75
C HIS A 551 32.02 19.99 2.43
N VAL A 552 30.72 20.13 2.67
CA VAL A 552 29.97 21.39 2.57
C VAL A 552 29.94 22.00 3.96
N ASP A 553 30.31 23.27 4.09
CA ASP A 553 30.22 23.99 5.36
C ASP A 553 28.75 24.00 5.86
N PRO A 554 28.43 23.37 7.01
CA PRO A 554 27.05 23.31 7.52
C PRO A 554 26.49 24.71 7.86
N THR A 555 27.37 25.69 8.13
CA THR A 555 27.00 27.07 8.45
C THR A 555 26.75 27.94 7.22
N LYS A 556 27.03 27.41 6.01
CA LYS A 556 26.78 28.08 4.75
C LYS A 556 25.30 28.49 4.64
N PRO A 557 24.97 29.76 4.35
CA PRO A 557 23.59 30.22 4.22
C PRO A 557 22.81 29.38 3.19
N LEU A 558 21.56 29.01 3.53
CA LEU A 558 20.73 28.12 2.71
C LEU A 558 20.51 28.64 1.27
N ASN A 559 20.45 29.96 1.08
CA ASN A 559 20.32 30.60 -0.24
C ASN A 559 21.62 30.63 -1.06
N GLN A 560 22.75 30.22 -0.47
CA GLN A 560 24.05 30.11 -1.12
C GLN A 560 24.45 28.65 -1.42
N ILE A 561 23.63 27.67 -1.01
CA ILE A 561 23.80 26.27 -1.38
C ILE A 561 23.69 26.14 -2.91
N THR A 562 24.78 25.73 -3.54
CA THR A 562 24.92 25.60 -4.99
C THR A 562 24.41 24.25 -5.49
N ARG A 563 24.32 24.11 -6.81
CA ARG A 563 24.01 22.82 -7.43
C ARG A 563 25.06 21.76 -7.09
N ASP A 564 26.34 22.13 -7.08
CA ASP A 564 27.45 21.20 -6.84
C ASP A 564 27.47 20.73 -5.38
N ASP A 565 27.10 21.59 -4.43
CA ASP A 565 26.91 21.20 -3.03
C ASP A 565 25.82 20.12 -2.90
N ILE A 566 24.66 20.34 -3.55
CA ILE A 566 23.54 19.39 -3.54
C ILE A 566 23.95 18.06 -4.16
N GLN A 567 24.60 18.10 -5.33
CA GLN A 567 25.06 16.88 -5.99
C GLN A 567 26.07 16.11 -5.12
N SER A 568 27.01 16.80 -4.49
CA SER A 568 27.97 16.18 -3.57
C SER A 568 27.27 15.51 -2.38
N MET A 569 26.29 16.17 -1.76
CA MET A 569 25.49 15.58 -0.67
C MET A 569 24.70 14.35 -1.11
N ILE A 570 24.14 14.37 -2.33
CA ILE A 570 23.42 13.23 -2.91
C ILE A 570 24.38 12.07 -3.13
N ILE A 571 25.51 12.32 -3.79
CA ILE A 571 26.51 11.29 -4.10
C ILE A 571 27.05 10.66 -2.82
N GLU A 572 27.39 11.44 -1.80
CA GLU A 572 27.87 10.92 -0.51
C GLU A 572 26.81 10.08 0.21
N ARG A 573 25.53 10.48 0.16
CA ARG A 573 24.44 9.67 0.68
C ARG A 573 24.41 8.28 0.01
N TYR A 574 24.59 8.21 -1.31
CA TYR A 574 24.61 6.94 -2.02
C TYR A 574 25.92 6.16 -1.85
N ARG A 575 27.06 6.83 -1.59
CA ARG A 575 28.30 6.16 -1.15
C ARG A 575 28.11 5.43 0.17
N MET A 576 27.37 5.99 1.13
CA MET A 576 27.01 5.26 2.35
C MET A 576 26.12 4.06 2.06
N LEU A 577 25.06 4.27 1.27
CA LEU A 577 24.06 3.25 1.00
C LEU A 577 24.65 2.07 0.24
N ARG A 578 25.63 2.30 -0.62
CA ARG A 578 26.45 1.25 -1.26
C ARG A 578 26.99 0.25 -0.24
N ASP A 579 27.45 0.76 0.90
CA ASP A 579 28.08 -0.03 1.97
C ASP A 579 27.06 -0.56 2.99
N ALA A 580 25.76 -0.30 2.79
CA ALA A 580 24.70 -0.86 3.63
C ALA A 580 24.70 -2.40 3.53
N PRO A 581 24.46 -3.11 4.65
CA PRO A 581 24.38 -4.57 4.65
C PRO A 581 23.15 -5.12 3.90
N SER A 582 22.16 -4.27 3.62
CA SER A 582 20.90 -4.60 2.95
C SER A 582 21.09 -5.40 1.65
N ARG A 583 20.24 -6.40 1.44
CA ARG A 583 20.14 -7.16 0.19
C ARG A 583 19.92 -6.24 -1.00
N VAL A 584 19.01 -5.27 -0.91
CA VAL A 584 18.70 -4.36 -2.03
C VAL A 584 18.90 -2.93 -1.58
N VAL A 585 19.50 -2.11 -2.44
CA VAL A 585 19.57 -0.65 -2.26
C VAL A 585 18.82 0.03 -3.40
N LEU A 586 17.89 0.93 -3.09
CA LEU A 586 17.15 1.68 -4.12
C LEU A 586 17.68 3.11 -4.25
N LEU A 587 18.03 3.49 -5.47
CA LEU A 587 18.30 4.86 -5.89
C LEU A 587 16.97 5.60 -6.08
N ASN A 588 16.79 6.74 -5.41
CA ASN A 588 15.60 7.55 -5.58
C ASN A 588 15.73 8.45 -6.80
N LEU A 589 14.77 8.37 -7.72
CA LEU A 589 14.78 9.17 -8.95
C LEU A 589 14.62 10.68 -8.68
N ASP A 590 13.95 11.07 -7.59
CA ASP A 590 13.86 12.46 -7.14
C ASP A 590 15.24 13.02 -6.77
N ASP A 591 16.13 12.22 -6.16
CA ASP A 591 17.50 12.62 -5.87
C ASP A 591 18.33 12.71 -7.17
N ALA A 592 18.20 11.74 -8.09
CA ALA A 592 18.86 11.81 -9.40
C ALA A 592 18.43 13.04 -10.24
N ALA A 593 17.23 13.55 -9.98
CA ALA A 593 16.73 14.80 -10.56
C ALA A 593 16.98 16.05 -9.70
N SER A 594 17.58 15.90 -8.52
CA SER A 594 17.83 16.96 -7.52
C SER A 594 16.57 17.75 -7.15
N VAL A 595 15.44 17.06 -7.04
CA VAL A 595 14.12 17.63 -6.71
C VAL A 595 14.11 18.10 -5.26
N LYS A 596 13.60 19.30 -4.99
CA LYS A 596 13.51 19.86 -3.63
C LYS A 596 12.21 19.48 -2.94
N GLU A 597 11.15 19.33 -3.72
CA GLU A 597 9.83 18.94 -3.27
C GLU A 597 9.81 17.46 -2.90
N ARG A 598 9.06 17.11 -1.85
CA ARG A 598 8.76 15.72 -1.55
C ARG A 598 7.52 15.28 -2.35
N PRO A 599 7.40 14.00 -2.73
CA PRO A 599 6.18 13.51 -3.37
C PRO A 599 4.92 13.66 -2.52
N ASN A 600 5.04 13.43 -1.20
CA ASN A 600 3.94 13.50 -0.24
C ASN A 600 4.38 14.06 1.11
N MET A 601 3.53 14.87 1.73
CA MET A 601 3.68 15.38 3.08
C MET A 601 2.60 14.75 3.98
N PRO A 602 2.93 13.71 4.77
CA PRO A 602 1.96 12.98 5.58
C PRO A 602 1.13 13.90 6.49
N GLY A 603 -0.16 13.58 6.65
CA GLY A 603 -1.10 14.38 7.46
C GLY A 603 -1.51 15.70 6.81
N THR A 604 -1.41 15.82 5.48
CA THR A 604 -1.94 16.96 4.72
C THR A 604 -2.87 16.46 3.62
N ILE A 605 -3.86 17.26 3.25
CA ILE A 605 -4.80 16.98 2.15
C ILE A 605 -4.57 18.03 1.06
N ASP A 606 -4.96 19.29 1.32
CA ASP A 606 -4.89 20.40 0.36
C ASP A 606 -3.79 21.42 0.68
N GLN A 607 -3.12 21.30 1.83
CA GLN A 607 -2.09 22.25 2.27
C GLN A 607 -0.79 22.15 1.47
N TYR A 608 -0.52 20.95 0.92
CA TYR A 608 0.63 20.61 0.10
C TYR A 608 0.15 19.86 -1.16
N PRO A 609 0.78 20.05 -2.34
CA PRO A 609 0.37 19.38 -3.57
C PRO A 609 0.81 17.90 -3.63
N ASN A 610 0.36 17.10 -2.66
CA ASN A 610 0.67 15.68 -2.55
C ASN A 610 0.35 14.94 -3.85
N TRP A 611 1.29 14.11 -4.32
CA TRP A 611 1.13 13.25 -5.49
C TRP A 611 0.86 13.98 -6.81
N ARG A 612 1.09 15.30 -6.87
CA ARG A 612 0.73 16.14 -8.03
C ARG A 612 1.92 16.80 -8.70
N ILE A 613 3.13 16.55 -8.23
CA ILE A 613 4.34 17.17 -8.78
C ILE A 613 5.06 16.16 -9.68
N ALA A 614 5.22 16.53 -10.96
CA ALA A 614 6.03 15.78 -11.90
C ALA A 614 7.52 16.06 -11.72
N LEU A 615 8.36 15.12 -12.16
CA LEU A 615 9.80 15.34 -12.26
C LEU A 615 10.10 16.52 -13.21
N PRO A 616 11.20 17.26 -12.98
CA PRO A 616 11.47 18.51 -13.68
C PRO A 616 11.91 18.33 -15.13
N ARG A 617 12.28 17.11 -15.53
CA ARG A 617 12.72 16.75 -16.88
C ARG A 617 12.13 15.39 -17.26
N PRO A 618 12.10 15.04 -18.55
CA PRO A 618 11.68 13.72 -18.96
C PRO A 618 12.54 12.61 -18.35
N VAL A 619 11.91 11.48 -18.03
CA VAL A 619 12.49 10.43 -17.20
C VAL A 619 13.74 9.82 -17.82
N ASP A 620 13.76 9.64 -19.13
CA ASP A 620 14.92 9.22 -19.91
C ASP A 620 16.10 10.18 -19.74
N ASP A 621 15.88 11.49 -19.86
CA ASP A 621 16.92 12.51 -19.64
C ASP A 621 17.47 12.53 -18.21
N ILE A 622 16.65 12.13 -17.22
CA ILE A 622 17.07 12.07 -15.82
C ILE A 622 17.92 10.83 -15.60
N MET A 623 17.42 9.67 -16.00
CA MET A 623 18.09 8.38 -15.80
C MET A 623 19.40 8.27 -16.57
N THR A 624 19.59 9.03 -17.66
CA THR A 624 20.85 9.12 -18.42
C THR A 624 21.60 10.44 -18.20
N SER A 625 21.34 11.14 -17.09
CA SER A 625 22.08 12.35 -16.75
C SER A 625 23.41 12.03 -16.09
N SER A 626 24.36 12.99 -16.12
CA SER A 626 25.67 12.81 -15.49
C SER A 626 25.58 12.45 -14.00
N LEU A 627 24.61 13.00 -13.28
CA LEU A 627 24.38 12.66 -11.88
C LEU A 627 23.90 11.21 -11.75
N ALA A 628 22.93 10.78 -12.57
CA ALA A 628 22.45 9.40 -12.54
C ALA A 628 23.57 8.41 -12.89
N ASP A 629 24.37 8.69 -13.91
CA ASP A 629 25.54 7.87 -14.28
C ASP A 629 26.54 7.77 -13.11
N GLU A 630 26.78 8.86 -12.40
CA GLU A 630 27.65 8.86 -11.21
C GLU A 630 27.05 8.04 -10.06
N LEU A 631 25.74 8.15 -9.80
CA LEU A 631 25.07 7.33 -8.78
C LEU A 631 25.12 5.84 -9.10
N VAL A 632 24.87 5.47 -10.35
CA VAL A 632 25.00 4.09 -10.84
C VAL A 632 26.43 3.60 -10.66
N SER A 633 27.43 4.40 -11.08
CA SER A 633 28.84 4.06 -10.89
C SER A 633 29.21 3.87 -9.42
N VAL A 634 28.73 4.74 -8.51
CA VAL A 634 28.96 4.62 -7.07
C VAL A 634 28.44 3.30 -6.53
N ILE A 635 27.19 2.94 -6.85
CA ILE A 635 26.59 1.69 -6.36
C ILE A 635 27.29 0.45 -6.95
N GLU A 636 27.61 0.46 -8.24
CA GLU A 636 28.27 -0.67 -8.91
C GLU A 636 29.71 -0.91 -8.43
N GLN A 637 30.44 0.14 -8.02
CA GLN A 637 31.79 -0.02 -7.46
C GLN A 637 31.82 -0.90 -6.20
N GLY A 638 30.80 -0.82 -5.35
CA GLY A 638 30.71 -1.62 -4.12
C GLY A 638 30.57 -3.11 -4.40
N ARG A 639 29.97 -3.48 -5.53
CA ARG A 639 29.69 -4.87 -5.90
C ARG A 639 30.90 -5.62 -6.46
N LYS A 640 31.86 -4.91 -7.06
CA LYS A 640 33.11 -5.52 -7.53
C LYS A 640 33.99 -6.01 -6.38
N LEU A 641 33.75 -5.55 -5.16
CA LEU A 641 34.46 -5.97 -3.96
C LEU A 641 33.86 -7.22 -3.29
N ASP A 642 32.62 -7.58 -3.65
CA ASP A 642 31.88 -8.74 -3.10
C ASP A 642 31.94 -10.00 -4.01
N LYS A 643 32.41 -9.85 -5.26
CA LYS A 643 32.69 -10.95 -6.20
C LYS A 643 34.16 -11.34 -6.12
#